data_AF-A0A1C2E0Q3-F1
#
_entry.id   AF-A0A1C2E0Q3-F1
#
_cell.length_a   1.000
_cell.length_b   1.000
_cell.length_c   1.000
_cell.angle_alpha   90.00
_cell.angle_beta   90.00
_cell.angle_gamma   90.00
#
_symmetry.space_group_name_H-M   'P 1'
#
loop_
_entity.id
_entity.type
_entity.pdbx_description
1 polymer ?
#
loop_
_entity_poly.entity_id
_entity_poly.type
_entity_poly.pdbx_seq_one_letter_code
_entity_poly.pdbx_strand_id
1 'polypeptide(L)'
;MKPIANPPPPAIGPGTAADAVANVQDALLLLIDKQRIRLPDDRRDDLEAGLRRDRDAGIYSTGTGNVIVTVRQQFQLSPGEVVDQPTADVLNRLLQELGALDAPQPEWVVRGQIIDAGGPVNGIAVSVYDRDLFFRRDSPLTGQLLGSDATKSRGDGKTGWFELAYKTADFAAGDIPASGTLIPDLIFALGRDGRSVDALRIVRLPDGKDITEEMPVSDDDLIMGIEARRVEEVRIVIAGGVQMPPPSEYEQLILALVPLVPEAIPDNADFARQEALVGAMLQRFDEDNHRDISFAARETGLERSRIATLVAAFRLARDPFENSVGAAVFYGLARSGVGTDVIALARASTDDLRGALKRASTGMPLIIAPFSPEARLEESVRAISDRLARILPNYHAGERAPSLADLIGTDLPDAGEQATLWRTFSDHVGTTAEFWQKLATLPGFGDPQKIAKVKYGLQLGALTQNNIALVGAVRARHPDIGNIGELAFALDTQDKWKALIDNEEISIPDDVPGNPEERRANYAASLASAVQIAHPTAALANLVATLPATAFADTQPAVTQFLSDAVRKAQFDLVEGRINDLLAAHGDDLLKDIQAEQRPLVIAQVKRLQRLFRLSSSPLSVKALVQAGFNSARDIAELPPDVALDILTPLTGEAEARMVINRATNISAAAVHQYVLFNNAMNSDVPGGAL
;
A
#
# COMPACT_ATOMS: atom_id res chain seq x y z
N MET A 1 -15.78 60.73 -20.69
CA MET A 1 -17.09 61.31 -21.07
C MET A 1 -17.90 60.26 -21.80
N LYS A 2 -19.23 60.26 -21.68
CA LYS A 2 -20.06 59.29 -22.43
C LYS A 2 -20.11 59.68 -23.91
N PRO A 3 -20.18 58.72 -24.86
CA PRO A 3 -20.51 59.02 -26.24
C PRO A 3 -21.79 59.85 -26.33
N ILE A 4 -21.80 60.86 -27.18
CA ILE A 4 -23.00 61.63 -27.54
C ILE A 4 -23.92 60.68 -28.30
N ALA A 5 -24.90 60.12 -27.60
CA ALA A 5 -25.90 59.25 -28.20
C ALA A 5 -26.96 60.12 -28.89
N ASN A 6 -27.28 59.80 -30.15
CA ASN A 6 -28.51 60.26 -30.76
C ASN A 6 -29.55 59.13 -30.61
N PRO A 7 -30.57 59.27 -29.74
CA PRO A 7 -31.64 58.28 -29.68
C PRO A 7 -32.45 58.29 -31.00
N PRO A 8 -33.26 57.25 -31.30
CA PRO A 8 -34.28 57.41 -32.33
C PRO A 8 -35.13 58.65 -31.98
N PRO A 9 -35.60 59.41 -33.00
CA PRO A 9 -35.99 60.81 -32.89
C PRO A 9 -36.83 61.16 -31.65
N PRO A 10 -36.59 62.34 -31.01
CA PRO A 10 -35.97 63.53 -31.61
C PRO A 10 -34.47 63.75 -31.32
N ALA A 11 -33.81 64.49 -32.25
CA ALA A 11 -32.43 64.98 -32.13
C ALA A 11 -32.21 65.87 -30.89
N ILE A 12 -30.99 65.95 -30.37
CA ILE A 12 -30.70 66.77 -29.19
C ILE A 12 -30.81 68.26 -29.54
N GLY A 13 -31.77 68.94 -28.91
CA GLY A 13 -32.06 70.36 -29.08
C GLY A 13 -32.87 70.93 -27.91
N PRO A 14 -33.53 72.10 -28.07
CA PRO A 14 -34.35 72.70 -27.03
C PRO A 14 -35.40 71.72 -26.47
N GLY A 15 -35.44 71.55 -25.15
CA GLY A 15 -36.36 70.62 -24.47
C GLY A 15 -35.86 69.19 -24.30
N THR A 16 -34.63 68.88 -24.73
CA THR A 16 -33.99 67.57 -24.46
C THR A 16 -33.59 67.45 -22.98
N ALA A 17 -33.50 66.22 -22.46
CA ALA A 17 -33.10 65.96 -21.09
C ALA A 17 -31.74 66.62 -20.73
N ALA A 18 -31.67 67.21 -19.53
CA ALA A 18 -30.56 68.07 -19.11
C ALA A 18 -29.20 67.34 -19.07
N ASP A 19 -29.19 66.03 -18.85
CA ASP A 19 -28.00 65.18 -18.83
C ASP A 19 -27.40 64.99 -20.23
N ALA A 20 -28.24 64.75 -21.25
CA ALA A 20 -27.83 64.65 -22.63
C ALA A 20 -27.32 66.01 -23.17
N VAL A 21 -27.99 67.09 -22.80
CA VAL A 21 -27.59 68.47 -23.13
C VAL A 21 -26.24 68.82 -22.49
N ALA A 22 -26.07 68.52 -21.19
CA ALA A 22 -24.82 68.73 -20.47
C ALA A 22 -23.65 67.97 -21.10
N ASN A 23 -23.85 66.71 -21.49
CA ASN A 23 -22.82 65.89 -22.11
C ASN A 23 -22.35 66.47 -23.47
N VAL A 24 -23.28 66.96 -24.30
CA VAL A 24 -22.95 67.63 -25.57
C VAL A 24 -22.18 68.94 -25.32
N GLN A 25 -22.63 69.75 -24.37
CA GLN A 25 -22.00 71.05 -24.08
C GLN A 25 -20.60 70.89 -23.49
N ASP A 26 -20.39 69.94 -22.59
CA ASP A 26 -19.06 69.58 -22.08
C ASP A 26 -18.15 69.12 -23.22
N ALA A 27 -18.69 68.35 -24.17
CA ALA A 27 -17.93 67.85 -25.29
C ALA A 27 -17.51 68.98 -26.23
N LEU A 28 -18.42 69.92 -26.51
CA LEU A 28 -18.13 71.10 -27.31
C LEU A 28 -17.06 71.97 -26.65
N LEU A 29 -17.19 72.24 -25.34
CA LEU A 29 -16.20 73.01 -24.59
C LEU A 29 -14.82 72.35 -24.62
N LEU A 30 -14.75 71.03 -24.44
CA LEU A 30 -13.50 70.27 -24.53
C LEU A 30 -12.89 70.32 -25.93
N LEU A 31 -13.70 70.15 -26.97
CA LEU A 31 -13.24 70.15 -28.36
C LEU A 31 -12.80 71.55 -28.83
N ILE A 32 -13.40 72.61 -28.30
CA ILE A 32 -12.95 73.99 -28.50
C ILE A 32 -11.61 74.23 -27.77
N ASP A 33 -11.50 73.83 -26.50
CA ASP A 33 -10.26 73.94 -25.71
C ASP A 33 -9.08 73.20 -26.37
N LYS A 34 -9.33 71.99 -26.88
CA LYS A 34 -8.35 71.18 -27.61
C LYS A 34 -8.16 71.57 -29.08
N GLN A 35 -8.77 72.68 -29.52
CA GLN A 35 -8.67 73.22 -30.88
C GLN A 35 -9.08 72.20 -31.97
N ARG A 36 -9.98 71.26 -31.65
CA ARG A 36 -10.60 70.33 -32.61
C ARG A 36 -11.80 70.95 -33.31
N ILE A 37 -12.48 71.89 -32.65
CA ILE A 37 -13.46 72.80 -33.24
C ILE A 37 -12.88 74.20 -33.25
N ARG A 38 -12.94 74.91 -34.39
CA ARG A 38 -12.42 76.26 -34.53
C ARG A 38 -13.57 77.25 -34.65
N LEU A 39 -13.76 78.07 -33.62
CA LEU A 39 -14.70 79.18 -33.65
C LEU A 39 -14.13 80.35 -34.49
N PRO A 40 -14.97 81.09 -35.24
CA PRO A 40 -14.57 82.30 -35.96
C PRO A 40 -13.92 83.32 -35.03
N ASP A 41 -12.78 83.88 -35.43
CA ASP A 41 -11.95 84.71 -34.56
C ASP A 41 -12.66 86.02 -34.14
N ASP A 42 -13.61 86.52 -34.94
CA ASP A 42 -14.44 87.71 -34.66
C ASP A 42 -15.61 87.44 -33.70
N ARG A 43 -15.96 86.17 -33.45
CA ARG A 43 -17.12 85.77 -32.61
C ARG A 43 -16.77 84.74 -31.53
N ARG A 44 -15.49 84.38 -31.39
CA ARG A 44 -15.03 83.30 -30.50
C ARG A 44 -15.48 83.51 -29.06
N ASP A 45 -15.18 84.68 -28.49
CA ASP A 45 -15.47 84.98 -27.08
C ASP A 45 -16.98 84.98 -26.82
N ASP A 46 -17.79 85.52 -27.74
CA ASP A 46 -19.25 85.55 -27.64
C ASP A 46 -19.87 84.15 -27.71
N LEU A 47 -19.38 83.30 -28.62
CA LEU A 47 -19.86 81.93 -28.81
C LEU A 47 -19.48 81.03 -27.63
N GLU A 48 -18.25 81.13 -27.14
CA GLU A 48 -17.81 80.35 -25.99
C GLU A 48 -18.52 80.79 -24.69
N ALA A 49 -18.67 82.10 -24.47
CA ALA A 49 -19.43 82.62 -23.33
C ALA A 49 -20.92 82.27 -23.42
N GLY A 50 -21.49 82.21 -24.62
CA GLY A 50 -22.85 81.72 -24.87
C GLY A 50 -23.00 80.24 -24.46
N LEU A 51 -22.09 79.38 -24.92
CA LEU A 51 -22.09 77.95 -24.60
C LEU A 51 -21.91 77.68 -23.10
N ARG A 52 -21.02 78.42 -22.43
CA ARG A 52 -20.80 78.29 -20.97
C ARG A 52 -22.03 78.69 -20.17
N ARG A 53 -22.70 79.80 -20.55
CA ARG A 53 -23.97 80.21 -19.90
C ARG A 53 -25.06 79.16 -20.04
N ASP A 54 -25.20 78.58 -21.23
CA ASP A 54 -26.16 77.49 -21.46
C ASP A 54 -25.81 76.24 -20.63
N ARG A 55 -24.52 75.91 -20.53
CA ARG A 55 -24.02 74.79 -19.73
C ARG A 55 -24.27 74.95 -18.24
N ASP A 56 -24.04 76.15 -17.71
CA ASP A 56 -24.26 76.49 -16.30
C ASP A 56 -25.75 76.51 -15.95
N ALA A 57 -26.60 76.92 -16.89
CA ALA A 57 -28.05 76.89 -16.75
C ALA A 57 -28.66 75.49 -16.99
N GLY A 58 -27.89 74.54 -17.53
CA GLY A 58 -28.35 73.18 -17.85
C GLY A 58 -29.40 73.13 -18.97
N ILE A 59 -29.41 74.12 -19.87
CA ILE A 59 -30.40 74.26 -20.95
C ILE A 59 -29.75 74.26 -22.32
N TYR A 60 -30.46 73.79 -23.33
CA TYR A 60 -30.07 73.93 -24.73
C TYR A 60 -30.74 75.18 -25.30
N SER A 61 -30.00 76.28 -25.45
CA SER A 61 -30.51 77.56 -25.94
C SER A 61 -29.68 78.11 -27.11
N THR A 62 -29.85 79.38 -27.44
CA THR A 62 -29.15 80.09 -28.51
C THR A 62 -27.62 79.99 -28.40
N GLY A 63 -27.05 79.88 -27.19
CA GLY A 63 -25.61 79.71 -26.99
C GLY A 63 -25.08 78.41 -27.57
N THR A 64 -25.72 77.29 -27.22
CA THR A 64 -25.37 75.94 -27.68
C THR A 64 -25.69 75.76 -29.15
N GLY A 65 -26.86 76.24 -29.59
CA GLY A 65 -27.30 76.18 -30.99
C GLY A 65 -26.33 76.90 -31.95
N ASN A 66 -25.84 78.08 -31.59
CA ASN A 66 -24.88 78.83 -32.41
C ASN A 66 -23.51 78.12 -32.55
N VAL A 67 -23.06 77.42 -31.50
CA VAL A 67 -21.85 76.61 -31.60
C VAL A 67 -22.08 75.39 -32.50
N ILE A 68 -23.24 74.74 -32.41
CA ILE A 68 -23.59 73.62 -33.29
C ILE A 68 -23.68 74.04 -34.76
N VAL A 69 -24.25 75.21 -35.07
CA VAL A 69 -24.23 75.76 -36.44
C VAL A 69 -22.79 75.92 -36.94
N THR A 70 -21.90 76.42 -36.09
CA THR A 70 -20.47 76.59 -36.41
C THR A 70 -19.80 75.24 -36.69
N VAL A 71 -20.06 74.23 -35.86
CA VAL A 71 -19.55 72.86 -36.03
C VAL A 71 -20.06 72.25 -37.34
N ARG A 72 -21.37 72.32 -37.59
CA ARG A 72 -21.98 71.74 -38.80
C ARG A 72 -21.44 72.40 -40.06
N GLN A 73 -21.23 73.71 -40.05
CA GLN A 73 -20.58 74.42 -41.16
C GLN A 73 -19.12 74.00 -41.35
N GLN A 74 -18.34 73.90 -40.27
CA GLN A 74 -16.93 73.52 -40.32
C GLN A 74 -16.73 72.11 -40.88
N PHE A 75 -17.61 71.16 -40.54
CA PHE A 75 -17.54 69.77 -40.98
C PHE A 75 -18.46 69.45 -42.17
N GLN A 76 -18.95 70.47 -42.88
CA GLN A 76 -19.77 70.33 -44.10
C GLN A 76 -21.03 69.47 -43.92
N LEU A 77 -21.66 69.52 -42.74
CA LEU A 77 -22.93 68.87 -42.44
C LEU A 77 -24.11 69.76 -42.86
N SER A 78 -25.30 69.16 -43.01
CA SER A 78 -26.52 69.93 -43.34
C SER A 78 -26.74 71.07 -42.34
N PRO A 79 -27.16 72.29 -42.74
CA PRO A 79 -27.38 73.40 -41.81
C PRO A 79 -28.45 73.09 -40.76
N GLY A 80 -28.22 73.52 -39.52
CA GLY A 80 -29.18 73.33 -38.43
C GLY A 80 -28.58 73.62 -37.05
N GLU A 81 -29.44 73.72 -36.04
CA GLU A 81 -29.07 74.08 -34.66
C GLU A 81 -29.18 72.90 -33.68
N VAL A 82 -29.50 71.69 -34.17
CA VAL A 82 -29.67 70.47 -33.34
C VAL A 82 -28.53 69.48 -33.57
N VAL A 83 -28.30 68.59 -32.63
CA VAL A 83 -27.36 67.46 -32.79
C VAL A 83 -28.15 66.24 -33.24
N ASP A 84 -28.15 66.01 -34.55
CA ASP A 84 -28.65 64.79 -35.20
C ASP A 84 -27.55 63.72 -35.30
N GLN A 85 -27.87 62.53 -35.83
CA GLN A 85 -26.91 61.42 -35.94
C GLN A 85 -25.59 61.84 -36.63
N PRO A 86 -25.58 62.48 -37.81
CA PRO A 86 -24.32 62.88 -38.44
C PRO A 86 -23.50 63.87 -37.60
N THR A 87 -24.17 64.78 -36.88
CA THR A 87 -23.48 65.72 -35.99
C THR A 87 -22.91 65.00 -34.76
N ALA A 88 -23.67 64.07 -34.16
CA ALA A 88 -23.20 63.27 -33.02
C ALA A 88 -22.00 62.38 -33.40
N ASP A 89 -22.03 61.75 -34.58
CA ASP A 89 -20.96 60.89 -35.07
C ASP A 89 -19.64 61.66 -35.26
N VAL A 90 -19.71 62.89 -35.78
CA VAL A 90 -18.54 63.76 -35.93
C VAL A 90 -17.97 64.13 -34.56
N LEU A 91 -18.82 64.57 -33.62
CA LEU A 91 -18.36 64.94 -32.27
C LEU A 91 -17.75 63.73 -31.54
N ASN A 92 -18.39 62.55 -31.62
CA ASN A 92 -17.87 61.32 -31.02
C ASN A 92 -16.53 60.90 -31.62
N ARG A 93 -16.37 60.99 -32.94
CA ARG A 93 -15.09 60.69 -33.60
C ARG A 93 -13.98 61.60 -33.08
N LEU A 94 -14.23 62.90 -32.98
CA LEU A 94 -13.25 63.86 -32.46
C LEU A 94 -12.90 63.60 -30.98
N LEU A 95 -13.89 63.24 -30.17
CA LEU A 95 -13.66 62.87 -28.76
C LEU A 95 -12.88 61.56 -28.63
N GLN A 96 -13.14 60.60 -29.52
CA GLN A 96 -12.43 59.32 -29.57
C GLN A 96 -10.96 59.51 -29.95
N GLU A 97 -10.66 60.36 -30.94
CA GLU A 97 -9.28 60.74 -31.30
C GLU A 97 -8.52 61.42 -30.15
N LEU A 98 -9.24 62.08 -29.24
CA LEU A 98 -8.67 62.67 -28.02
C LEU A 98 -8.57 61.69 -26.84
N GLY A 99 -9.06 60.45 -26.98
CA GLY A 99 -9.16 59.50 -25.87
C GLY A 99 -10.11 59.97 -24.75
N ALA A 100 -11.03 60.88 -25.05
CA ALA A 100 -11.91 61.52 -24.07
C ALA A 100 -13.22 60.75 -23.79
N LEU A 101 -13.48 59.68 -24.56
CA LEU A 101 -14.62 58.80 -24.37
C LEU A 101 -14.32 57.74 -23.32
N ASP A 102 -15.28 57.51 -22.42
CA ASP A 102 -15.25 56.38 -21.50
C ASP A 102 -15.30 55.10 -22.34
N ALA A 103 -14.52 54.08 -21.95
CA ALA A 103 -14.59 52.78 -22.61
C ALA A 103 -16.05 52.28 -22.59
N PRO A 104 -16.57 51.70 -23.69
CA PRO A 104 -17.94 51.23 -23.72
C PRO A 104 -18.14 50.23 -22.57
N GLN A 105 -19.17 50.46 -21.74
CA GLN A 105 -19.49 49.48 -20.71
C GLN A 105 -19.89 48.17 -21.39
N PRO A 106 -19.32 47.03 -20.98
CA PRO A 106 -19.68 45.76 -21.56
C PRO A 106 -21.13 45.41 -21.24
N GLU A 107 -21.86 44.91 -22.24
CA GLU A 107 -23.27 44.51 -22.09
C GLU A 107 -23.44 43.26 -21.21
N TRP A 108 -22.40 42.43 -21.17
CA TRP A 108 -22.31 41.22 -20.38
C TRP A 108 -20.90 41.09 -19.80
N VAL A 109 -20.84 40.67 -18.53
CA VAL A 109 -19.57 40.42 -17.82
C VAL A 109 -19.63 39.06 -17.16
N VAL A 110 -18.61 38.23 -17.38
CA VAL A 110 -18.34 37.08 -16.51
C VAL A 110 -17.09 37.36 -15.71
N ARG A 111 -17.14 37.16 -14.41
CA ARG A 111 -15.96 37.26 -13.55
C ARG A 111 -16.00 36.23 -12.44
N GLY A 112 -14.84 35.92 -11.88
CA GLY A 112 -14.81 34.95 -10.82
C GLY A 112 -13.45 34.72 -10.22
N GLN A 113 -13.44 33.97 -9.13
CA GLN A 113 -12.24 33.52 -8.46
C GLN A 113 -12.04 32.02 -8.68
N ILE A 114 -10.83 31.63 -9.08
CA ILE A 114 -10.41 30.23 -9.17
C ILE A 114 -9.63 29.87 -7.91
N ILE A 115 -10.07 28.80 -7.23
CA ILE A 115 -9.45 28.28 -6.01
C ILE A 115 -9.10 26.79 -6.16
N ASP A 116 -8.00 26.37 -5.53
CA ASP A 116 -7.66 24.97 -5.30
C ASP A 116 -7.60 24.65 -3.80
N ALA A 117 -7.12 23.45 -3.44
CA ALA A 117 -6.97 23.04 -2.05
C ALA A 117 -6.03 23.96 -1.22
N GLY A 118 -5.11 24.68 -1.89
CA GLY A 118 -4.19 25.64 -1.29
C GLY A 118 -4.68 27.08 -1.31
N GLY A 119 -5.83 27.37 -1.93
CA GLY A 119 -6.43 28.71 -2.00
C GLY A 119 -6.48 29.28 -3.42
N PRO A 120 -6.56 30.63 -3.59
CA PRO A 120 -6.73 31.24 -4.90
C PRO A 120 -5.51 31.10 -5.82
N VAL A 121 -5.76 30.77 -7.09
CA VAL A 121 -4.71 30.39 -8.06
C VAL A 121 -4.59 31.40 -9.20
N ASN A 122 -3.43 32.04 -9.34
CA ASN A 122 -3.08 32.90 -10.48
C ASN A 122 -2.53 32.08 -11.67
N GLY A 123 -2.58 32.65 -12.88
CA GLY A 123 -1.99 32.07 -14.08
C GLY A 123 -2.80 30.97 -14.74
N ILE A 124 -4.05 30.75 -14.33
CA ILE A 124 -4.98 29.85 -15.00
C ILE A 124 -5.61 30.60 -16.17
N ALA A 125 -5.43 30.10 -17.39
CA ALA A 125 -6.14 30.58 -18.57
C ALA A 125 -7.60 30.17 -18.47
N VAL A 126 -8.51 31.11 -18.71
CA VAL A 126 -9.96 30.94 -18.66
C VAL A 126 -10.51 31.34 -20.02
N SER A 127 -11.24 30.43 -20.66
CA SER A 127 -11.98 30.69 -21.90
C SER A 127 -13.45 30.41 -21.66
N VAL A 128 -14.32 31.34 -22.07
CA VAL A 128 -15.77 31.22 -21.93
C VAL A 128 -16.40 31.15 -23.31
N TYR A 129 -17.29 30.18 -23.49
CA TYR A 129 -17.98 29.89 -24.73
C TYR A 129 -19.47 30.02 -24.53
N ASP A 130 -20.16 30.41 -25.59
CA ASP A 130 -21.60 30.23 -25.74
C ASP A 130 -21.89 28.89 -26.44
N ARG A 131 -22.90 28.17 -25.95
CA ARG A 131 -23.26 26.86 -26.47
C ARG A 131 -24.38 26.95 -27.50
N ASP A 132 -24.01 26.94 -28.78
CA ASP A 132 -24.99 26.81 -29.87
C ASP A 132 -25.59 25.39 -29.96
N LEU A 133 -26.91 25.30 -30.18
CA LEU A 133 -27.68 24.03 -30.29
C LEU A 133 -27.31 23.13 -31.49
N PHE A 134 -26.37 23.52 -32.37
CA PHE A 134 -25.99 22.75 -33.56
C PHE A 134 -24.71 21.91 -33.37
N PHE A 135 -24.94 20.67 -32.92
CA PHE A 135 -23.92 19.62 -32.79
C PHE A 135 -23.22 19.26 -34.12
N ARG A 136 -21.88 19.10 -34.07
CA ARG A 136 -21.11 18.18 -34.94
C ARG A 136 -20.23 17.26 -34.09
N ARG A 137 -20.18 15.99 -34.44
CA ARG A 137 -19.65 14.86 -33.63
C ARG A 137 -18.13 14.68 -33.76
N ASP A 138 -17.45 15.63 -34.38
CA ASP A 138 -16.12 15.45 -34.99
C ASP A 138 -15.17 16.64 -34.78
N SER A 139 -15.40 17.50 -33.77
CA SER A 139 -14.43 18.54 -33.37
C SER A 139 -14.34 18.72 -31.83
N PRO A 140 -13.14 18.86 -31.24
CA PRO A 140 -12.94 18.95 -29.79
C PRO A 140 -13.16 20.36 -29.17
N LEU A 141 -13.68 21.34 -29.93
CA LEU A 141 -14.09 22.66 -29.41
C LEU A 141 -15.51 22.95 -29.88
N THR A 142 -16.44 23.06 -28.93
CA THR A 142 -17.89 22.86 -29.14
C THR A 142 -18.77 24.09 -28.83
N GLY A 143 -18.25 25.32 -28.87
CA GLY A 143 -19.04 26.54 -28.67
C GLY A 143 -18.42 27.80 -29.30
N GLN A 144 -19.20 28.89 -29.43
CA GLN A 144 -18.73 30.19 -29.90
C GLN A 144 -17.94 30.88 -28.79
N LEU A 145 -16.65 31.16 -29.01
CA LEU A 145 -15.80 31.80 -27.99
C LEU A 145 -16.28 33.23 -27.71
N LEU A 146 -16.73 33.49 -26.49
CA LEU A 146 -17.14 34.81 -26.01
C LEU A 146 -15.93 35.65 -25.57
N GLY A 147 -14.92 35.01 -24.98
CA GLY A 147 -13.71 35.68 -24.55
C GLY A 147 -12.79 34.80 -23.73
N SER A 148 -11.56 35.28 -23.51
CA SER A 148 -10.56 34.63 -22.67
C SER A 148 -9.84 35.64 -21.78
N ASP A 149 -9.47 35.23 -20.57
CA ASP A 149 -8.63 35.98 -19.62
C ASP A 149 -7.71 35.00 -18.87
N ALA A 150 -6.80 35.50 -18.03
CA ALA A 150 -6.02 34.67 -17.12
C ALA A 150 -6.14 35.18 -15.68
N THR A 151 -6.18 34.27 -14.72
CA THR A 151 -6.33 34.64 -13.31
C THR A 151 -5.14 35.46 -12.82
N LYS A 152 -5.43 36.60 -12.17
CA LYS A 152 -4.44 37.60 -11.74
C LYS A 152 -4.78 38.18 -10.38
N SER A 153 -3.82 38.92 -9.81
CA SER A 153 -4.06 39.74 -8.62
C SER A 153 -4.82 41.00 -9.01
N ARG A 154 -5.88 41.34 -8.26
CA ARG A 154 -6.61 42.60 -8.38
C ARG A 154 -5.95 43.68 -7.51
N GLY A 155 -6.28 44.94 -7.78
CA GLY A 155 -5.76 46.11 -7.06
C GLY A 155 -6.16 46.20 -5.58
N ASP A 156 -7.09 45.36 -5.12
CA ASP A 156 -7.52 45.19 -3.72
C ASP A 156 -6.75 44.08 -2.98
N GLY A 157 -5.72 43.49 -3.61
CA GLY A 157 -4.88 42.43 -3.03
C GLY A 157 -5.47 41.02 -3.13
N LYS A 158 -6.66 40.84 -3.71
CA LYS A 158 -7.23 39.51 -3.92
C LYS A 158 -6.61 38.84 -5.16
N THR A 159 -6.26 37.57 -5.02
CA THR A 159 -5.64 36.76 -6.09
C THR A 159 -6.61 35.72 -6.66
N GLY A 160 -6.26 35.15 -7.80
CA GLY A 160 -7.03 34.12 -8.48
C GLY A 160 -8.22 34.62 -9.28
N TRP A 161 -8.27 35.92 -9.60
CA TRP A 161 -9.44 36.54 -10.25
C TRP A 161 -9.28 36.66 -11.76
N PHE A 162 -10.35 36.37 -12.50
CA PHE A 162 -10.48 36.69 -13.92
C PHE A 162 -11.72 37.56 -14.15
N GLU A 163 -11.72 38.36 -15.21
CA GLU A 163 -12.87 39.16 -15.64
C GLU A 163 -12.84 39.31 -17.17
N LEU A 164 -13.94 38.93 -17.81
CA LEU A 164 -14.13 39.03 -19.25
C LEU A 164 -15.47 39.70 -19.58
N ALA A 165 -15.43 40.46 -20.66
CA ALA A 165 -16.49 41.34 -21.11
C ALA A 165 -16.82 41.00 -22.55
N TYR A 166 -18.11 40.85 -22.87
CA TYR A 166 -18.59 40.45 -24.19
C TYR A 166 -19.95 41.13 -24.49
N LYS A 167 -20.38 41.06 -25.74
CA LYS A 167 -21.55 41.77 -26.28
C LYS A 167 -22.55 40.80 -26.86
N THR A 168 -23.79 41.25 -27.02
CA THR A 168 -24.85 40.45 -27.64
C THR A 168 -24.48 39.96 -29.04
N ALA A 169 -23.74 40.77 -29.82
CA ALA A 169 -23.25 40.37 -31.14
C ALA A 169 -22.23 39.20 -31.12
N ASP A 170 -21.60 38.93 -29.98
CA ASP A 170 -20.60 37.86 -29.82
C ASP A 170 -21.22 36.47 -29.67
N PHE A 171 -22.56 36.37 -29.57
CA PHE A 171 -23.31 35.10 -29.54
C PHE A 171 -24.61 35.12 -30.37
N ALA A 172 -25.07 36.28 -30.85
CA ALA A 172 -26.30 36.37 -31.65
C ALA A 172 -26.22 35.75 -33.06
N ALA A 173 -25.10 35.16 -33.46
CA ALA A 173 -24.90 34.60 -34.80
C ALA A 173 -25.55 33.21 -34.98
N GLY A 174 -25.94 32.53 -33.90
CA GLY A 174 -26.51 31.17 -33.90
C GLY A 174 -28.01 31.06 -33.64
N ASP A 175 -28.67 32.11 -33.12
CA ASP A 175 -30.00 32.00 -32.52
C ASP A 175 -31.12 32.76 -33.28
N ILE A 176 -32.22 32.07 -33.58
CA ILE A 176 -33.49 32.69 -34.03
C ILE A 176 -34.42 32.78 -32.81
N PRO A 177 -34.67 33.96 -32.23
CA PRO A 177 -35.43 34.06 -30.99
C PRO A 177 -36.92 33.82 -31.24
N ALA A 178 -37.48 32.77 -30.63
CA ALA A 178 -38.93 32.56 -30.55
C ALA A 178 -39.61 33.38 -29.43
N SER A 179 -38.86 33.97 -28.49
CA SER A 179 -39.41 34.62 -27.28
C SER A 179 -38.80 35.99 -26.90
N GLY A 180 -37.90 36.57 -27.71
CA GLY A 180 -37.61 38.01 -27.64
C GLY A 180 -36.48 38.49 -26.72
N THR A 181 -35.67 37.62 -26.09
CA THR A 181 -34.40 38.04 -25.47
C THR A 181 -33.32 36.98 -25.71
N LEU A 182 -32.19 37.38 -26.32
CA LEU A 182 -31.02 36.52 -26.49
C LEU A 182 -30.20 36.51 -25.20
N ILE A 183 -29.98 35.31 -24.63
CA ILE A 183 -29.18 35.07 -23.43
C ILE A 183 -28.20 33.93 -23.77
N PRO A 184 -26.90 34.07 -23.49
CA PRO A 184 -25.93 33.03 -23.80
C PRO A 184 -25.88 31.94 -22.71
N ASP A 185 -25.55 30.73 -23.14
CA ASP A 185 -25.33 29.55 -22.30
C ASP A 185 -23.83 29.34 -22.09
N LEU A 186 -23.35 29.73 -20.90
CA LEU A 186 -21.92 29.81 -20.61
C LEU A 186 -21.31 28.43 -20.32
N ILE A 187 -20.28 28.09 -21.07
CA ILE A 187 -19.38 26.96 -20.80
C ILE A 187 -17.97 27.50 -20.53
N PHE A 188 -17.31 26.95 -19.50
CA PHE A 188 -15.98 27.36 -19.08
C PHE A 188 -14.96 26.29 -19.47
N ALA A 189 -13.91 26.69 -20.19
CA ALA A 189 -12.72 25.89 -20.39
C ALA A 189 -11.54 26.53 -19.66
N LEU A 190 -10.82 25.73 -18.89
CA LEU A 190 -9.67 26.18 -18.11
C LEU A 190 -8.39 25.54 -18.65
N GLY A 191 -7.30 26.31 -18.63
CA GLY A 191 -5.99 25.88 -19.07
C GLY A 191 -4.89 26.24 -18.07
N ARG A 192 -3.98 25.30 -17.81
CA ARG A 192 -2.76 25.53 -17.00
C ARG A 192 -1.57 24.94 -17.74
N ASP A 193 -0.53 25.75 -17.96
CA ASP A 193 0.71 25.33 -18.64
C ASP A 193 0.45 24.64 -20.00
N GLY A 194 -0.56 25.12 -20.75
CA GLY A 194 -0.94 24.57 -22.07
C GLY A 194 -1.74 23.26 -22.02
N ARG A 195 -2.19 22.81 -20.84
CA ARG A 195 -3.08 21.64 -20.66
C ARG A 195 -4.46 22.06 -20.18
N SER A 196 -5.50 21.36 -20.62
CA SER A 196 -6.87 21.59 -20.13
C SER A 196 -7.02 21.12 -18.67
N VAL A 197 -7.93 21.75 -17.92
CA VAL A 197 -8.33 21.35 -16.57
C VAL A 197 -9.74 20.77 -16.66
N ASP A 198 -9.84 19.43 -16.67
CA ASP A 198 -11.10 18.73 -16.93
C ASP A 198 -11.98 18.58 -15.67
N ALA A 199 -11.39 18.67 -14.48
CA ALA A 199 -12.07 18.50 -13.20
C ALA A 199 -12.24 19.86 -12.49
N LEU A 200 -13.42 20.45 -12.67
CA LEU A 200 -13.81 21.72 -12.05
C LEU A 200 -15.21 21.63 -11.48
N ARG A 201 -15.45 22.37 -10.40
CA ARG A 201 -16.79 22.65 -9.88
C ARG A 201 -17.05 24.14 -9.97
N ILE A 202 -18.21 24.52 -10.46
CA ILE A 202 -18.61 25.92 -10.55
C ILE A 202 -19.67 26.19 -9.49
N VAL A 203 -19.50 27.30 -8.78
CA VAL A 203 -20.47 27.85 -7.84
C VAL A 203 -20.83 29.24 -8.32
N ARG A 204 -22.11 29.49 -8.60
CA ARG A 204 -22.61 30.84 -8.93
C ARG A 204 -22.74 31.63 -7.63
N LEU A 205 -22.16 32.82 -7.60
CA LEU A 205 -22.19 33.70 -6.43
C LEU A 205 -23.45 34.58 -6.43
N PRO A 206 -23.96 34.96 -5.23
CA PRO A 206 -25.14 35.78 -5.09
C PRO A 206 -25.03 37.14 -5.78
N ASP A 207 -26.11 37.56 -6.45
CA ASP A 207 -26.28 38.92 -6.98
C ASP A 207 -27.33 39.74 -6.20
N GLY A 208 -28.00 39.11 -5.24
CA GLY A 208 -29.08 39.73 -4.46
C GLY A 208 -30.39 39.90 -5.24
N LYS A 209 -30.53 39.27 -6.42
CA LYS A 209 -31.74 39.28 -7.25
C LYS A 209 -32.19 37.87 -7.60
N ASP A 210 -31.46 37.21 -8.49
CA ASP A 210 -31.82 35.91 -9.07
C ASP A 210 -31.19 34.77 -8.26
N ILE A 211 -30.05 35.03 -7.64
CA ILE A 211 -29.35 34.10 -6.75
C ILE A 211 -29.08 34.81 -5.42
N THR A 212 -29.71 34.31 -4.35
CA THR A 212 -29.60 34.91 -3.00
C THR A 212 -28.52 34.25 -2.14
N GLU A 213 -28.09 33.04 -2.48
CA GLU A 213 -27.07 32.25 -1.78
C GLU A 213 -26.15 31.53 -2.78
N GLU A 214 -24.95 31.11 -2.36
CA GLU A 214 -24.03 30.39 -3.25
C GLU A 214 -24.68 29.13 -3.83
N MET A 215 -24.77 29.05 -5.17
CA MET A 215 -25.49 27.98 -5.86
C MET A 215 -24.52 27.11 -6.68
N PRO A 216 -24.28 25.85 -6.30
CA PRO A 216 -23.46 24.95 -7.09
C PRO A 216 -24.14 24.62 -8.42
N VAL A 217 -23.36 24.61 -9.50
CA VAL A 217 -23.80 24.19 -10.83
C VAL A 217 -23.84 22.66 -10.88
N SER A 218 -24.90 22.08 -11.44
CA SER A 218 -25.07 20.62 -11.57
C SER A 218 -24.15 20.04 -12.66
N ASP A 219 -23.87 18.73 -12.62
CA ASP A 219 -23.05 18.07 -13.65
C ASP A 219 -23.69 18.17 -15.04
N ASP A 220 -25.03 18.14 -15.12
CA ASP A 220 -25.77 18.35 -16.36
C ASP A 220 -25.59 19.79 -16.87
N ASP A 221 -25.66 20.80 -16.01
CA ASP A 221 -25.48 22.22 -16.38
C ASP A 221 -24.02 22.55 -16.73
N LEU A 222 -23.04 21.83 -16.17
CA LEU A 222 -21.63 21.95 -16.57
C LEU A 222 -21.43 21.51 -18.03
N ILE A 223 -22.21 20.54 -18.49
CA ILE A 223 -22.20 20.05 -19.88
C ILE A 223 -23.11 20.93 -20.76
N MET A 224 -24.26 21.32 -20.21
CA MET A 224 -25.31 21.98 -20.95
C MET A 224 -25.13 23.49 -21.10
N GLY A 225 -24.24 24.10 -20.31
CA GLY A 225 -24.07 25.54 -20.21
C GLY A 225 -25.01 26.14 -19.16
N ILE A 226 -24.59 27.25 -18.54
CA ILE A 226 -25.43 28.02 -17.61
C ILE A 226 -25.95 29.28 -18.27
N GLU A 227 -27.26 29.54 -18.16
CA GLU A 227 -27.84 30.80 -18.64
C GLU A 227 -27.19 32.00 -17.93
N ALA A 228 -26.60 32.91 -18.71
CA ALA A 228 -25.84 34.04 -18.19
C ALA A 228 -26.73 35.11 -17.56
N ARG A 229 -26.27 35.68 -16.43
CA ARG A 229 -26.71 37.01 -15.98
C ARG A 229 -25.91 38.11 -16.67
N ARG A 230 -26.47 39.34 -16.67
CA ARG A 230 -25.77 40.55 -17.15
C ARG A 230 -24.38 40.73 -16.52
N VAL A 231 -24.29 40.39 -15.24
CA VAL A 231 -23.03 40.21 -14.52
C VAL A 231 -23.08 38.83 -13.88
N GLU A 232 -22.39 37.87 -14.48
CA GLU A 232 -22.25 36.53 -13.95
C GLU A 232 -20.99 36.46 -13.07
N GLU A 233 -21.18 36.18 -11.79
CA GLU A 233 -20.07 36.03 -10.85
C GLU A 233 -19.99 34.59 -10.35
N VAL A 234 -18.82 33.96 -10.50
CA VAL A 234 -18.60 32.54 -10.17
C VAL A 234 -17.39 32.32 -9.27
N ARG A 235 -17.43 31.24 -8.50
CA ARG A 235 -16.24 30.63 -7.90
C ARG A 235 -16.02 29.29 -8.57
N ILE A 236 -14.82 29.10 -9.13
CA ILE A 236 -14.45 27.84 -9.76
C ILE A 236 -13.45 27.14 -8.85
N VAL A 237 -13.84 25.96 -8.37
CA VAL A 237 -12.98 25.10 -7.59
C VAL A 237 -12.32 24.13 -8.55
N ILE A 238 -11.02 24.30 -8.75
CA ILE A 238 -10.20 23.36 -9.51
C ILE A 238 -9.56 22.40 -8.52
N ALA A 239 -9.67 21.09 -8.79
CA ALA A 239 -8.85 20.13 -8.08
C ALA A 239 -7.40 20.36 -8.54
N GLY A 240 -6.58 20.98 -7.69
CA GLY A 240 -5.14 21.09 -7.94
C GLY A 240 -4.56 19.70 -8.16
N GLY A 241 -4.33 19.32 -9.42
CA GLY A 241 -3.49 18.19 -9.80
C GLY A 241 -3.72 16.88 -9.04
N VAL A 242 -4.98 16.41 -8.95
CA VAL A 242 -5.26 14.99 -8.78
C VAL A 242 -6.34 14.67 -9.80
N GLN A 243 -5.93 14.06 -10.92
CA GLN A 243 -6.80 13.11 -11.61
C GLN A 243 -7.39 12.27 -10.48
N MET A 244 -8.72 12.32 -10.21
CA MET A 244 -9.28 11.27 -9.36
C MET A 244 -8.79 9.98 -9.99
N PRO A 245 -8.00 9.18 -9.26
CA PRO A 245 -7.49 7.97 -9.85
C PRO A 245 -8.68 7.23 -10.43
N PRO A 246 -8.59 6.67 -11.66
CA PRO A 246 -9.69 5.87 -12.19
C PRO A 246 -10.11 4.89 -11.09
N PRO A 247 -11.43 4.66 -10.89
CA PRO A 247 -11.91 3.83 -9.81
C PRO A 247 -11.10 2.54 -9.80
N SER A 248 -10.57 2.21 -8.64
CA SER A 248 -9.76 1.01 -8.46
C SER A 248 -10.55 -0.23 -8.86
N GLU A 249 -9.84 -1.33 -9.15
CA GLU A 249 -10.48 -2.63 -9.44
C GLU A 249 -11.52 -2.99 -8.36
N TYR A 250 -11.21 -2.74 -7.10
CA TYR A 250 -12.14 -2.90 -5.98
C TYR A 250 -13.42 -2.06 -6.15
N GLU A 251 -13.30 -0.75 -6.38
CA GLU A 251 -14.45 0.15 -6.55
C GLU A 251 -15.29 -0.24 -7.78
N GLN A 252 -14.65 -0.63 -8.88
CA GLN A 252 -15.33 -1.12 -10.08
C GLN A 252 -16.12 -2.40 -9.81
N LEU A 253 -15.57 -3.35 -9.03
CA LEU A 253 -16.27 -4.58 -8.67
C LEU A 253 -17.49 -4.30 -7.79
N ILE A 254 -17.36 -3.41 -6.80
CA ILE A 254 -18.49 -3.00 -5.95
C ILE A 254 -19.61 -2.43 -6.82
N LEU A 255 -19.28 -1.44 -7.67
CA LEU A 255 -20.26 -0.79 -8.55
C LEU A 255 -20.93 -1.76 -9.53
N ALA A 256 -20.19 -2.72 -10.07
CA ALA A 256 -20.75 -3.75 -10.96
C ALA A 256 -21.68 -4.75 -10.24
N LEU A 257 -21.52 -4.92 -8.93
CA LEU A 257 -22.36 -5.82 -8.11
C LEU A 257 -23.57 -5.13 -7.48
N VAL A 258 -23.63 -3.79 -7.47
CA VAL A 258 -24.77 -2.99 -7.00
C VAL A 258 -26.12 -3.49 -7.56
N PRO A 259 -26.27 -3.81 -8.86
CA PRO A 259 -27.55 -4.29 -9.41
C PRO A 259 -28.04 -5.65 -8.86
N LEU A 260 -27.15 -6.42 -8.22
CA LEU A 260 -27.51 -7.71 -7.60
C LEU A 260 -28.00 -7.57 -6.16
N VAL A 261 -27.88 -6.39 -5.56
CA VAL A 261 -28.32 -6.13 -4.19
C VAL A 261 -29.86 -6.21 -4.13
N PRO A 262 -30.45 -7.07 -3.28
CA PRO A 262 -31.91 -7.22 -3.19
C PRO A 262 -32.66 -5.98 -2.69
N GLU A 263 -31.96 -5.11 -1.95
CA GLU A 263 -32.50 -3.90 -1.34
C GLU A 263 -32.41 -2.71 -2.31
N ALA A 264 -33.47 -1.89 -2.39
CA ALA A 264 -33.47 -0.69 -3.22
C ALA A 264 -32.40 0.30 -2.72
N ILE A 265 -31.43 0.61 -3.58
CA ILE A 265 -30.37 1.57 -3.29
C ILE A 265 -30.89 2.96 -3.71
N PRO A 266 -30.91 3.97 -2.82
CA PRO A 266 -31.30 5.32 -3.20
C PRO A 266 -30.44 5.87 -4.34
N ASP A 267 -31.03 6.61 -5.28
CA ASP A 267 -30.33 7.18 -6.44
C ASP A 267 -29.16 8.10 -6.05
N ASN A 268 -29.17 8.64 -4.83
CA ASN A 268 -28.13 9.50 -4.27
C ASN A 268 -27.20 8.79 -3.25
N ALA A 269 -27.20 7.46 -3.19
CA ALA A 269 -26.34 6.73 -2.28
C ALA A 269 -24.86 6.92 -2.65
N ASP A 270 -24.05 7.34 -1.67
CA ASP A 270 -22.61 7.41 -1.83
C ASP A 270 -21.96 6.01 -1.92
N PHE A 271 -20.69 5.97 -2.32
CA PHE A 271 -19.96 4.73 -2.49
C PHE A 271 -19.88 3.91 -1.19
N ALA A 272 -19.73 4.57 -0.03
CA ALA A 272 -19.64 3.88 1.26
C ALA A 272 -20.93 3.10 1.58
N ARG A 273 -22.09 3.67 1.26
CA ARG A 273 -23.38 2.98 1.41
C ARG A 273 -23.54 1.83 0.41
N GLN A 274 -23.11 2.01 -0.83
CA GLN A 274 -23.10 0.96 -1.84
C GLN A 274 -22.22 -0.22 -1.42
N GLU A 275 -20.99 0.06 -0.97
CA GLU A 275 -20.04 -0.92 -0.45
C GLU A 275 -20.61 -1.71 0.72
N ALA A 276 -21.25 -1.04 1.68
CA ALA A 276 -21.84 -1.70 2.85
C ALA A 276 -22.95 -2.70 2.45
N LEU A 277 -23.82 -2.33 1.50
CA LEU A 277 -24.91 -3.19 1.03
C LEU A 277 -24.39 -4.38 0.21
N VAL A 278 -23.46 -4.13 -0.71
CA VAL A 278 -22.79 -5.20 -1.47
C VAL A 278 -22.05 -6.13 -0.52
N GLY A 279 -21.33 -5.59 0.47
CA GLY A 279 -20.63 -6.37 1.48
C GLY A 279 -21.55 -7.28 2.30
N ALA A 280 -22.71 -6.75 2.73
CA ALA A 280 -23.71 -7.54 3.46
C ALA A 280 -24.27 -8.70 2.62
N MET A 281 -24.47 -8.47 1.32
CA MET A 281 -24.86 -9.51 0.36
C MET A 281 -23.75 -10.56 0.20
N LEU A 282 -22.51 -10.14 -0.09
CA LEU A 282 -21.37 -11.03 -0.34
C LEU A 282 -21.03 -11.93 0.85
N GLN A 283 -21.23 -11.45 2.09
CA GLN A 283 -21.03 -12.28 3.28
C GLN A 283 -21.98 -13.47 3.37
N ARG A 284 -23.14 -13.42 2.70
CA ARG A 284 -24.14 -14.50 2.67
C ARG A 284 -23.97 -15.46 1.50
N PHE A 285 -23.05 -15.17 0.57
CA PHE A 285 -22.81 -16.04 -0.58
C PHE A 285 -22.37 -17.43 -0.13
N ASP A 286 -22.93 -18.46 -0.74
CA ASP A 286 -22.62 -19.86 -0.52
C ASP A 286 -22.41 -20.54 -1.88
N GLU A 287 -21.14 -20.72 -2.25
CA GLU A 287 -20.80 -21.30 -3.54
C GLU A 287 -21.10 -22.80 -3.61
N ASP A 288 -20.97 -23.52 -2.50
CA ASP A 288 -21.12 -24.97 -2.45
C ASP A 288 -22.60 -25.36 -2.57
N ASN A 289 -23.49 -24.62 -1.90
CA ASN A 289 -24.92 -24.91 -1.89
C ASN A 289 -25.72 -24.13 -2.94
N HIS A 290 -25.38 -22.87 -3.22
CA HIS A 290 -26.19 -21.99 -4.06
C HIS A 290 -25.48 -21.46 -5.31
N ARG A 291 -24.17 -21.69 -5.44
CA ARG A 291 -23.34 -21.20 -6.57
C ARG A 291 -23.41 -19.68 -6.74
N ASP A 292 -23.51 -18.95 -5.64
CA ASP A 292 -23.75 -17.50 -5.67
C ASP A 292 -22.62 -16.72 -6.37
N ILE A 293 -21.36 -17.14 -6.23
CA ILE A 293 -20.23 -16.50 -6.90
C ILE A 293 -20.33 -16.76 -8.41
N SER A 294 -20.65 -17.99 -8.80
CA SER A 294 -20.85 -18.35 -10.21
C SER A 294 -22.04 -17.62 -10.83
N PHE A 295 -23.14 -17.44 -10.09
CA PHE A 295 -24.28 -16.63 -10.50
C PHE A 295 -23.87 -15.16 -10.73
N ALA A 296 -23.24 -14.53 -9.73
CA ALA A 296 -22.82 -13.14 -9.83
C ALA A 296 -21.83 -12.91 -10.99
N ALA A 297 -20.89 -13.83 -11.22
CA ALA A 297 -19.97 -13.77 -12.36
C ALA A 297 -20.70 -13.80 -13.70
N ARG A 298 -21.72 -14.64 -13.83
CA ARG A 298 -22.52 -14.75 -15.06
C ARG A 298 -23.34 -13.49 -15.33
N GLU A 299 -24.01 -12.95 -14.32
CA GLU A 299 -24.90 -11.80 -14.48
C GLU A 299 -24.14 -10.48 -14.73
N THR A 300 -22.94 -10.34 -14.15
CA THR A 300 -22.14 -9.11 -14.27
C THR A 300 -21.06 -9.18 -15.35
N GLY A 301 -20.72 -10.38 -15.84
CA GLY A 301 -19.59 -10.63 -16.73
C GLY A 301 -18.22 -10.52 -16.05
N LEU A 302 -18.17 -10.36 -14.72
CA LEU A 302 -16.94 -10.28 -13.95
C LEU A 302 -16.25 -11.65 -13.82
N GLU A 303 -14.93 -11.64 -13.64
CA GLU A 303 -14.16 -12.86 -13.41
C GLU A 303 -14.52 -13.50 -12.06
N ARG A 304 -14.89 -14.79 -12.07
CA ARG A 304 -15.29 -15.55 -10.87
C ARG A 304 -14.26 -15.48 -9.75
N SER A 305 -12.97 -15.54 -10.08
CA SER A 305 -11.87 -15.48 -9.09
C SER A 305 -11.83 -14.14 -8.33
N ARG A 306 -12.18 -13.03 -9.00
CA ARG A 306 -12.22 -11.69 -8.40
C ARG A 306 -13.38 -11.56 -7.42
N ILE A 307 -14.56 -12.06 -7.80
CA ILE A 307 -15.71 -12.11 -6.91
C ILE A 307 -15.41 -13.00 -5.69
N ALA A 308 -14.79 -14.17 -5.89
CA ALA A 308 -14.38 -15.03 -4.78
C ALA A 308 -13.39 -14.34 -3.83
N THR A 309 -12.43 -13.60 -4.38
CA THR A 309 -11.47 -12.80 -3.61
C THR A 309 -12.17 -11.69 -2.82
N LEU A 310 -13.15 -11.02 -3.44
CA LEU A 310 -13.95 -9.97 -2.80
C LEU A 310 -14.81 -10.53 -1.65
N VAL A 311 -15.45 -11.69 -1.84
CA VAL A 311 -16.18 -12.40 -0.79
C VAL A 311 -15.26 -12.72 0.39
N ALA A 312 -14.08 -13.27 0.13
CA ALA A 312 -13.12 -13.57 1.18
C ALA A 312 -12.63 -12.32 1.93
N ALA A 313 -12.41 -11.22 1.21
CA ALA A 313 -12.01 -9.94 1.79
C ALA A 313 -13.08 -9.37 2.76
N PHE A 314 -14.36 -9.41 2.39
CA PHE A 314 -15.46 -9.01 3.28
C PHE A 314 -15.65 -9.95 4.47
N ARG A 315 -15.40 -11.26 4.30
CA ARG A 315 -15.45 -12.23 5.38
C ARG A 315 -14.34 -11.95 6.39
N LEU A 316 -13.09 -11.81 5.93
CA LEU A 316 -11.95 -11.43 6.78
C LEU A 316 -12.21 -10.13 7.52
N ALA A 317 -12.65 -9.08 6.81
CA ALA A 317 -12.94 -7.79 7.42
C ALA A 317 -13.90 -7.91 8.61
N ARG A 318 -14.97 -8.69 8.47
CA ARG A 318 -15.93 -8.93 9.54
C ARG A 318 -15.39 -9.86 10.64
N ASP A 319 -14.85 -11.00 10.26
CA ASP A 319 -14.35 -12.05 11.17
C ASP A 319 -13.08 -12.67 10.55
N PRO A 320 -11.91 -12.54 11.19
CA PRO A 320 -11.71 -12.16 12.59
C PRO A 320 -11.46 -10.69 12.85
N PHE A 321 -11.56 -9.78 11.87
CA PHE A 321 -11.09 -8.39 12.07
C PHE A 321 -12.13 -7.40 12.61
N GLU A 322 -13.37 -7.82 12.86
CA GLU A 322 -14.43 -6.99 13.49
C GLU A 322 -14.63 -5.62 12.83
N ASN A 323 -14.42 -5.54 11.52
CA ASN A 323 -14.42 -4.34 10.67
C ASN A 323 -13.41 -3.24 11.09
N SER A 324 -12.41 -3.58 11.91
CA SER A 324 -11.32 -2.65 12.28
C SER A 324 -10.38 -2.33 11.10
N VAL A 325 -10.41 -3.17 10.06
CA VAL A 325 -9.69 -2.99 8.79
C VAL A 325 -10.70 -3.22 7.65
N GLY A 326 -10.75 -2.29 6.69
CA GLY A 326 -11.72 -2.33 5.60
C GLY A 326 -11.47 -3.47 4.61
N ALA A 327 -12.53 -3.97 3.96
CA ALA A 327 -12.45 -5.07 2.99
C ALA A 327 -11.55 -4.75 1.79
N ALA A 328 -11.49 -3.48 1.36
CA ALA A 328 -10.54 -3.03 0.33
C ALA A 328 -9.10 -3.43 0.66
N VAL A 329 -8.65 -3.28 1.91
CA VAL A 329 -7.28 -3.62 2.33
C VAL A 329 -7.00 -5.11 2.13
N PHE A 330 -7.91 -5.99 2.56
CA PHE A 330 -7.77 -7.44 2.37
C PHE A 330 -7.86 -7.85 0.91
N TYR A 331 -8.72 -7.20 0.12
CA TYR A 331 -8.79 -7.42 -1.32
C TYR A 331 -7.45 -7.07 -1.99
N GLY A 332 -6.86 -5.91 -1.63
CA GLY A 332 -5.55 -5.47 -2.12
C GLY A 332 -4.41 -6.42 -1.76
N LEU A 333 -4.38 -6.94 -0.53
CA LEU A 333 -3.41 -7.95 -0.07
C LEU A 333 -3.52 -9.25 -0.86
N ALA A 334 -4.74 -9.77 -1.01
CA ALA A 334 -5.00 -10.99 -1.76
C ALA A 334 -4.56 -10.86 -3.23
N ARG A 335 -4.94 -9.76 -3.88
CA ARG A 335 -4.58 -9.49 -5.28
C ARG A 335 -3.09 -9.21 -5.48
N SER A 336 -2.37 -8.86 -4.41
CA SER A 336 -0.93 -8.62 -4.41
C SER A 336 -0.09 -9.82 -3.95
N GLY A 337 -0.72 -11.00 -3.80
CA GLY A 337 -0.05 -12.29 -3.59
C GLY A 337 0.08 -12.73 -2.12
N VAL A 338 -0.53 -12.03 -1.16
CA VAL A 338 -0.45 -12.41 0.26
C VAL A 338 -1.38 -13.58 0.58
N GLY A 339 -2.67 -13.47 0.22
CA GLY A 339 -3.67 -14.52 0.42
C GLY A 339 -5.01 -13.98 0.92
N THR A 340 -5.96 -14.90 1.16
CA THR A 340 -7.37 -14.59 1.49
C THR A 340 -7.84 -15.20 2.81
N ASP A 341 -6.92 -15.74 3.60
CA ASP A 341 -7.21 -16.39 4.88
C ASP A 341 -6.24 -15.91 5.98
N VAL A 342 -6.59 -16.20 7.23
CA VAL A 342 -5.86 -15.77 8.43
C VAL A 342 -4.43 -16.32 8.45
N ILE A 343 -4.21 -17.56 8.02
CA ILE A 343 -2.90 -18.21 8.02
C ILE A 343 -1.98 -17.59 6.97
N ALA A 344 -2.52 -17.29 5.78
CA ALA A 344 -1.77 -16.60 4.73
C ALA A 344 -1.33 -15.20 5.18
N LEU A 345 -2.23 -14.44 5.82
CA LEU A 345 -1.90 -13.14 6.40
C LEU A 345 -0.84 -13.25 7.51
N ALA A 346 -0.92 -14.27 8.36
CA ALA A 346 0.02 -14.51 9.45
C ALA A 346 1.44 -14.88 9.01
N ARG A 347 1.57 -15.47 7.81
CA ARG A 347 2.87 -15.84 7.23
C ARG A 347 3.58 -14.63 6.61
N ALA A 348 2.85 -13.57 6.27
CA ALA A 348 3.42 -12.36 5.72
C ALA A 348 4.02 -11.49 6.83
N SER A 349 5.26 -11.04 6.63
CA SER A 349 5.87 -10.05 7.52
C SER A 349 5.17 -8.69 7.39
N THR A 350 5.37 -7.79 8.35
CA THR A 350 4.89 -6.41 8.24
C THR A 350 5.43 -5.69 6.99
N ASP A 351 6.66 -6.01 6.59
CA ASP A 351 7.27 -5.52 5.34
C ASP A 351 6.58 -6.09 4.09
N ASP A 352 6.20 -7.36 4.10
CA ASP A 352 5.43 -7.98 3.01
C ASP A 352 4.04 -7.36 2.89
N LEU A 353 3.34 -7.16 4.02
CA LEU A 353 2.02 -6.52 4.06
C LEU A 353 2.10 -5.07 3.55
N ARG A 354 3.07 -4.30 4.03
CA ARG A 354 3.33 -2.92 3.57
C ARG A 354 3.63 -2.88 2.08
N GLY A 355 4.53 -3.75 1.62
CA GLY A 355 4.93 -3.84 0.22
C GLY A 355 3.76 -4.22 -0.69
N ALA A 356 2.94 -5.18 -0.26
CA ALA A 356 1.74 -5.62 -0.98
C ALA A 356 0.69 -4.50 -1.07
N LEU A 357 0.37 -3.83 0.05
CA LEU A 357 -0.58 -2.73 0.05
C LEU A 357 -0.11 -1.52 -0.75
N LYS A 358 1.20 -1.22 -0.71
CA LYS A 358 1.78 -0.18 -1.56
C LYS A 358 1.61 -0.53 -3.04
N ARG A 359 1.94 -1.76 -3.45
CA ARG A 359 1.71 -2.22 -4.84
C ARG A 359 0.23 -2.15 -5.23
N ALA A 360 -0.68 -2.55 -4.34
CA ALA A 360 -2.12 -2.52 -4.62
C ALA A 360 -2.68 -1.10 -4.82
N SER A 361 -2.16 -0.14 -4.05
CA SER A 361 -2.66 1.24 -3.99
C SER A 361 -1.93 2.24 -4.89
N THR A 362 -0.76 1.88 -5.43
CA THR A 362 0.01 2.73 -6.35
C THR A 362 0.30 2.09 -7.71
N GLY A 363 0.05 0.77 -7.86
CA GLY A 363 0.22 0.06 -9.12
C GLY A 363 -0.80 0.48 -10.18
N MET A 364 -0.45 0.31 -11.46
CA MET A 364 -1.36 0.57 -12.59
C MET A 364 -1.63 -0.75 -13.34
N PRO A 365 -2.89 -1.18 -13.49
CA PRO A 365 -4.12 -0.55 -12.96
C PRO A 365 -4.20 -0.59 -11.43
N LEU A 366 -4.90 0.38 -10.84
CA LEU A 366 -5.11 0.45 -9.39
C LEU A 366 -5.98 -0.71 -8.92
N ILE A 367 -5.52 -1.46 -7.92
CA ILE A 367 -6.27 -2.58 -7.34
C ILE A 367 -7.21 -2.04 -6.26
N ILE A 368 -6.71 -1.13 -5.44
CA ILE A 368 -7.47 -0.41 -4.40
C ILE A 368 -7.16 1.08 -4.49
N ALA A 369 -8.04 1.90 -3.92
CA ALA A 369 -7.82 3.34 -3.84
C ALA A 369 -6.51 3.67 -3.09
N PRO A 370 -5.77 4.73 -3.50
CA PRO A 370 -4.62 5.22 -2.77
C PRO A 370 -4.94 5.55 -1.30
N PHE A 371 -4.03 5.20 -0.39
CA PHE A 371 -4.16 5.60 1.01
C PHE A 371 -3.98 7.12 1.15
N SER A 372 -5.00 7.82 1.65
CA SER A 372 -4.97 9.28 1.86
C SER A 372 -5.55 9.66 3.22
N PRO A 373 -4.75 10.11 4.20
CA PRO A 373 -3.31 10.31 4.13
C PRO A 373 -2.53 8.99 4.02
N GLU A 374 -1.28 9.05 3.55
CA GLU A 374 -0.39 7.88 3.46
C GLU A 374 -0.23 7.13 4.79
N ALA A 375 -0.35 7.85 5.92
CA ALA A 375 -0.33 7.28 7.26
C ALA A 375 -1.36 6.14 7.47
N ARG A 376 -2.49 6.15 6.74
CA ARG A 376 -3.50 5.08 6.80
C ARG A 376 -2.96 3.71 6.37
N LEU A 377 -1.91 3.67 5.54
CA LEU A 377 -1.26 2.42 5.15
C LEU A 377 -0.61 1.76 6.38
N GLU A 378 0.21 2.49 7.13
CA GLU A 378 0.88 1.96 8.32
C GLU A 378 -0.13 1.62 9.42
N GLU A 379 -1.20 2.42 9.58
CA GLU A 379 -2.29 2.10 10.49
C GLU A 379 -2.96 0.77 10.13
N SER A 380 -3.20 0.51 8.84
CA SER A 380 -3.77 -0.75 8.37
C SER A 380 -2.85 -1.94 8.62
N VAL A 381 -1.56 -1.82 8.29
CA VAL A 381 -0.55 -2.88 8.55
C VAL A 381 -0.46 -3.19 10.05
N ARG A 382 -0.43 -2.16 10.88
CA ARG A 382 -0.40 -2.30 12.33
C ARG A 382 -1.66 -2.96 12.88
N ALA A 383 -2.84 -2.51 12.45
CA ALA A 383 -4.11 -3.09 12.86
C ALA A 383 -4.22 -4.58 12.49
N ILE A 384 -3.75 -4.94 11.29
CA ILE A 384 -3.69 -6.34 10.86
C ILE A 384 -2.79 -7.15 11.79
N SER A 385 -1.56 -6.68 12.00
CA SER A 385 -0.55 -7.39 12.80
C SER A 385 -0.96 -7.52 14.26
N ASP A 386 -1.50 -6.45 14.86
CA ASP A 386 -1.99 -6.47 16.25
C ASP A 386 -3.21 -7.36 16.44
N ARG A 387 -4.08 -7.49 15.43
CA ARG A 387 -5.20 -8.44 15.51
C ARG A 387 -4.69 -9.88 15.33
N LEU A 388 -3.83 -10.14 14.35
CA LEU A 388 -3.24 -11.46 14.11
C LEU A 388 -2.51 -11.99 15.34
N ALA A 389 -1.69 -11.17 16.00
CA ALA A 389 -0.98 -11.55 17.22
C ALA A 389 -1.91 -11.94 18.39
N ARG A 390 -3.17 -11.47 18.38
CA ARG A 390 -4.18 -11.82 19.41
C ARG A 390 -4.99 -13.06 19.04
N ILE A 391 -5.28 -13.28 17.76
CA ILE A 391 -6.14 -14.38 17.31
C ILE A 391 -5.35 -15.65 17.03
N LEU A 392 -4.16 -15.56 16.41
CA LEU A 392 -3.35 -16.71 16.01
C LEU A 392 -3.03 -17.66 17.15
N PRO A 393 -2.74 -17.20 18.37
CA PRO A 393 -2.42 -18.10 19.46
C PRO A 393 -3.60 -19.04 19.73
N ASN A 394 -4.83 -18.53 19.68
CA ASN A 394 -6.05 -19.30 19.89
C ASN A 394 -6.70 -19.76 18.57
N TYR A 395 -6.00 -19.62 17.44
CA TYR A 395 -6.56 -20.00 16.15
C TYR A 395 -6.47 -21.51 16.02
N HIS A 396 -7.61 -22.13 15.75
CA HIS A 396 -7.72 -23.57 15.55
C HIS A 396 -7.81 -23.87 14.06
N ALA A 397 -6.92 -24.72 13.55
CA ALA A 397 -6.96 -25.16 12.15
C ALA A 397 -8.18 -26.05 11.81
N GLY A 398 -8.99 -26.40 12.81
CA GLY A 398 -10.27 -27.11 12.71
C GLY A 398 -10.96 -27.17 14.08
N GLU A 399 -12.26 -27.53 14.13
CA GLU A 399 -13.11 -27.46 15.35
C GLU A 399 -12.55 -28.17 16.61
N ARG A 400 -11.58 -29.08 16.45
CA ARG A 400 -10.93 -29.82 17.55
C ARG A 400 -9.40 -29.77 17.50
N ALA A 401 -8.81 -29.00 16.58
CA ALA A 401 -7.37 -28.89 16.49
C ALA A 401 -6.85 -28.05 17.67
N PRO A 402 -5.79 -28.45 18.38
CA PRO A 402 -5.21 -27.60 19.41
C PRO A 402 -4.65 -26.30 18.82
N SER A 403 -4.65 -25.25 19.64
CA SER A 403 -4.11 -23.95 19.29
C SER A 403 -2.66 -23.79 19.72
N LEU A 404 -1.98 -22.77 19.20
CA LEU A 404 -0.59 -22.47 19.55
C LEU A 404 -0.46 -21.94 20.99
N ALA A 405 -1.52 -21.32 21.52
CA ALA A 405 -1.65 -20.92 22.92
C ALA A 405 -1.71 -22.14 23.84
N ASP A 406 -2.39 -23.22 23.42
CA ASP A 406 -2.46 -24.46 24.21
C ASP A 406 -1.07 -25.10 24.39
N LEU A 407 -0.18 -24.95 23.40
CA LEU A 407 1.19 -25.49 23.45
C LEU A 407 2.06 -24.84 24.52
N ILE A 408 2.00 -23.51 24.60
CA ILE A 408 2.85 -22.73 25.52
C ILE A 408 2.10 -22.29 26.77
N GLY A 409 0.79 -22.50 26.88
CA GLY A 409 -0.04 -21.96 27.95
C GLY A 409 0.37 -22.43 29.34
N THR A 410 0.96 -23.63 29.47
CA THR A 410 1.55 -24.09 30.73
C THR A 410 2.78 -23.27 31.16
N ASP A 411 3.62 -22.87 30.19
CA ASP A 411 4.89 -22.19 30.44
C ASP A 411 4.76 -20.65 30.41
N LEU A 412 3.74 -20.15 29.71
CA LEU A 412 3.46 -18.74 29.51
C LEU A 412 1.95 -18.48 29.70
N PRO A 413 1.42 -18.55 30.93
CA PRO A 413 -0.03 -18.46 31.18
C PRO A 413 -0.61 -17.05 30.98
N ASP A 414 0.23 -16.00 30.99
CA ASP A 414 -0.23 -14.63 30.80
C ASP A 414 -0.51 -14.34 29.31
N ALA A 415 -1.76 -13.98 29.00
CA ALA A 415 -2.19 -13.71 27.62
C ALA A 415 -1.52 -12.48 27.00
N GLY A 416 -1.11 -11.49 27.81
CA GLY A 416 -0.38 -10.31 27.35
C GLY A 416 1.06 -10.65 26.97
N GLU A 417 1.72 -11.50 27.75
CA GLU A 417 3.04 -12.06 27.43
C GLU A 417 2.98 -12.96 26.20
N GLN A 418 1.96 -13.82 26.05
CA GLN A 418 1.75 -14.59 24.83
C GLN A 418 1.62 -13.67 23.61
N ALA A 419 0.74 -12.66 23.66
CA ALA A 419 0.60 -11.70 22.56
C ALA A 419 1.93 -10.97 22.24
N THR A 420 2.74 -10.70 23.25
CA THR A 420 4.08 -10.09 23.09
C THR A 420 5.06 -11.04 22.40
N LEU A 421 5.07 -12.33 22.76
CA LEU A 421 5.87 -13.36 22.07
C LEU A 421 5.52 -13.42 20.58
N TRP A 422 4.23 -13.52 20.24
CA TRP A 422 3.78 -13.70 18.86
C TRP A 422 3.97 -12.46 18.00
N ARG A 423 3.72 -11.27 18.56
CA ARG A 423 4.03 -10.00 17.89
C ARG A 423 5.53 -9.90 17.61
N THR A 424 6.36 -10.18 18.63
CA THR A 424 7.81 -10.11 18.48
C THR A 424 8.31 -11.10 17.43
N PHE A 425 7.70 -12.28 17.35
CA PHE A 425 8.04 -13.30 16.35
C PHE A 425 7.65 -12.85 14.94
N SER A 426 6.44 -12.32 14.77
CA SER A 426 5.93 -11.86 13.46
C SER A 426 6.71 -10.66 12.93
N ASP A 427 7.18 -9.78 13.82
CA ASP A 427 7.99 -8.60 13.48
C ASP A 427 9.49 -8.89 13.40
N HIS A 428 9.93 -10.13 13.68
CA HIS A 428 11.36 -10.44 13.73
C HIS A 428 11.92 -10.70 12.33
N VAL A 429 12.95 -9.94 11.99
CA VAL A 429 13.82 -10.19 10.84
C VAL A 429 15.21 -10.50 11.38
N GLY A 430 15.76 -11.65 11.01
CA GLY A 430 17.08 -12.09 11.43
C GLY A 430 17.10 -13.52 11.94
N THR A 431 18.15 -13.86 12.67
CA THR A 431 18.37 -15.20 13.22
C THR A 431 17.48 -15.47 14.44
N THR A 432 17.24 -16.76 14.72
CA THR A 432 16.51 -17.17 15.94
C THR A 432 17.23 -16.71 17.22
N ALA A 433 18.56 -16.61 17.21
CA ALA A 433 19.32 -16.13 18.36
C ALA A 433 19.01 -14.66 18.68
N GLU A 434 18.98 -13.80 17.65
CA GLU A 434 18.63 -12.39 17.77
C GLU A 434 17.18 -12.22 18.24
N PHE A 435 16.26 -13.06 17.77
CA PHE A 435 14.86 -13.06 18.22
C PHE A 435 14.77 -13.23 19.75
N TRP A 436 15.42 -14.27 20.28
CA TRP A 436 15.36 -14.54 21.72
C TRP A 436 16.09 -13.49 22.55
N GLN A 437 17.18 -12.91 22.03
CA GLN A 437 17.86 -11.78 22.68
C GLN A 437 16.95 -10.56 22.75
N LYS A 438 16.26 -10.22 21.66
CA LYS A 438 15.29 -9.12 21.61
C LYS A 438 14.14 -9.37 22.58
N LEU A 439 13.55 -10.56 22.58
CA LEU A 439 12.45 -10.92 23.49
C LEU A 439 12.86 -10.76 24.95
N ALA A 440 14.08 -11.14 25.32
CA ALA A 440 14.60 -11.00 26.69
C ALA A 440 14.67 -9.55 27.20
N THR A 441 14.67 -8.57 26.30
CA THR A 441 14.65 -7.14 26.67
C THR A 441 13.25 -6.61 26.96
N LEU A 442 12.19 -7.36 26.62
CA LEU A 442 10.81 -6.90 26.74
C LEU A 442 10.24 -7.17 28.15
N PRO A 443 9.31 -6.33 28.63
CA PRO A 443 8.60 -6.57 29.88
C PRO A 443 7.98 -7.97 29.92
N GLY A 444 8.11 -8.66 31.06
CA GLY A 444 7.62 -10.04 31.23
C GLY A 444 8.61 -11.14 30.83
N PHE A 445 9.67 -10.82 30.06
CA PHE A 445 10.63 -11.79 29.53
C PHE A 445 12.07 -11.66 30.06
N GLY A 446 12.28 -10.84 31.08
CA GLY A 446 13.62 -10.65 31.69
C GLY A 446 14.18 -11.87 32.43
N ASP A 447 13.36 -12.89 32.71
CA ASP A 447 13.78 -14.15 33.35
C ASP A 447 14.28 -15.17 32.30
N PRO A 448 15.58 -15.54 32.31
CA PRO A 448 16.12 -16.54 31.38
C PRO A 448 15.47 -17.91 31.52
N GLN A 449 15.00 -18.29 32.72
CA GLN A 449 14.33 -19.57 32.95
C GLN A 449 12.97 -19.62 32.24
N LYS A 450 12.21 -18.52 32.28
CA LYS A 450 10.95 -18.41 31.52
C LYS A 450 11.19 -18.59 30.02
N ILE A 451 12.18 -17.89 29.46
CA ILE A 451 12.54 -18.02 28.03
C ILE A 451 12.95 -19.45 27.70
N ALA A 452 13.74 -20.10 28.54
CA ALA A 452 14.16 -21.48 28.32
C ALA A 452 12.96 -22.45 28.30
N LYS A 453 11.99 -22.28 29.20
CA LYS A 453 10.75 -23.08 29.22
C LYS A 453 9.92 -22.87 27.96
N VAL A 454 9.71 -21.61 27.54
CA VAL A 454 8.98 -21.30 26.30
C VAL A 454 9.67 -21.90 25.08
N LYS A 455 11.00 -21.76 24.97
CA LYS A 455 11.80 -22.41 23.91
C LYS A 455 11.57 -23.91 23.87
N TYR A 456 11.66 -24.56 25.04
CA TYR A 456 11.47 -25.99 25.15
C TYR A 456 10.06 -26.43 24.74
N GLY A 457 9.03 -25.68 25.15
CA GLY A 457 7.65 -25.93 24.74
C GLY A 457 7.43 -25.86 23.24
N LEU A 458 7.99 -24.84 22.58
CA LEU A 458 7.92 -24.71 21.12
C LEU A 458 8.67 -25.84 20.41
N GLN A 459 9.84 -26.22 20.92
CA GLN A 459 10.62 -27.34 20.38
C GLN A 459 9.89 -28.68 20.53
N LEU A 460 9.22 -28.90 21.68
CA LEU A 460 8.36 -30.06 21.89
C LEU A 460 7.16 -30.06 20.94
N GLY A 461 6.53 -28.90 20.71
CA GLY A 461 5.46 -28.78 19.72
C GLY A 461 5.92 -29.18 18.33
N ALA A 462 7.05 -28.63 17.87
CA ALA A 462 7.63 -29.00 16.58
C ALA A 462 7.97 -30.50 16.49
N LEU A 463 8.59 -31.07 17.53
CA LEU A 463 8.94 -32.48 17.60
C LEU A 463 7.70 -33.39 17.52
N THR A 464 6.64 -33.03 18.23
CA THR A 464 5.42 -33.84 18.36
C THR A 464 4.35 -33.52 17.32
N GLN A 465 4.64 -32.68 16.33
CA GLN A 465 3.66 -32.20 15.34
C GLN A 465 2.44 -31.52 16.00
N ASN A 466 2.70 -30.74 17.05
CA ASN A 466 1.73 -30.02 17.87
C ASN A 466 0.69 -30.94 18.56
N ASN A 467 1.06 -32.19 18.85
CA ASN A 467 0.25 -33.08 19.67
C ASN A 467 0.33 -32.66 21.15
N ILE A 468 -0.56 -31.75 21.56
CA ILE A 468 -0.53 -31.12 22.90
C ILE A 468 -0.65 -32.14 24.03
N ALA A 469 -1.43 -33.22 23.83
CA ALA A 469 -1.53 -34.29 24.81
C ALA A 469 -0.17 -34.96 25.03
N LEU A 470 0.59 -35.22 23.96
CA LEU A 470 1.94 -35.76 24.05
C LEU A 470 2.92 -34.77 24.68
N VAL A 471 2.84 -33.48 24.35
CA VAL A 471 3.67 -32.43 24.99
C VAL A 471 3.42 -32.40 26.50
N GLY A 472 2.14 -32.44 26.91
CA GLY A 472 1.74 -32.53 28.32
C GLY A 472 2.28 -33.78 29.01
N ALA A 473 2.15 -34.94 28.35
CA ALA A 473 2.67 -36.22 28.84
C ALA A 473 4.20 -36.20 29.05
N VAL A 474 4.96 -35.66 28.08
CA VAL A 474 6.42 -35.52 28.20
C VAL A 474 6.76 -34.64 29.40
N ARG A 475 6.13 -33.48 29.55
CA ARG A 475 6.39 -32.57 30.69
C ARG A 475 6.00 -33.19 32.03
N ALA A 476 4.90 -33.92 32.09
CA ALA A 476 4.43 -34.56 33.31
C ALA A 476 5.36 -35.70 33.76
N ARG A 477 5.88 -36.50 32.82
CA ARG A 477 6.80 -37.61 33.10
C ARG A 477 8.25 -37.17 33.30
N HIS A 478 8.62 -36.01 32.76
CA HIS A 478 9.96 -35.46 32.82
C HIS A 478 9.98 -33.99 33.27
N PRO A 479 9.51 -33.66 34.48
CA PRO A 479 9.35 -32.27 34.94
C PRO A 479 10.67 -31.51 35.09
N ASP A 480 11.78 -32.22 35.31
CA ASP A 480 13.11 -31.64 35.48
C ASP A 480 13.84 -31.39 34.15
N ILE A 481 13.29 -31.86 33.02
CA ILE A 481 13.88 -31.70 31.69
C ILE A 481 13.36 -30.41 31.05
N GLY A 482 14.28 -29.49 30.74
CA GLY A 482 13.95 -28.18 30.15
C GLY A 482 14.54 -27.93 28.77
N ASN A 483 15.07 -28.95 28.08
CA ASN A 483 15.58 -28.84 26.71
C ASN A 483 15.57 -30.21 26.01
N ILE A 484 15.58 -30.21 24.66
CA ILE A 484 15.51 -31.45 23.87
C ILE A 484 16.80 -32.30 24.00
N GLY A 485 17.95 -31.69 24.30
CA GLY A 485 19.21 -32.43 24.52
C GLY A 485 19.16 -33.33 25.76
N GLU A 486 18.58 -32.85 26.86
CA GLU A 486 18.34 -33.67 28.06
C GLU A 486 17.21 -34.68 27.82
N LEU A 487 16.17 -34.28 27.06
CA LEU A 487 15.09 -35.20 26.66
C LEU A 487 15.63 -36.39 25.88
N ALA A 488 16.65 -36.19 25.05
CA ALA A 488 17.31 -37.24 24.30
C ALA A 488 17.93 -38.31 25.20
N PHE A 489 18.28 -38.02 26.45
CA PHE A 489 18.72 -39.08 27.37
C PHE A 489 17.53 -39.90 27.90
N ALA A 490 16.40 -39.24 28.13
CA ALA A 490 15.21 -39.87 28.70
C ALA A 490 14.40 -40.67 27.67
N LEU A 491 14.16 -40.10 26.47
CA LEU A 491 13.32 -40.65 25.40
C LEU A 491 14.10 -40.77 24.07
N ASP A 492 15.12 -41.62 24.05
CA ASP A 492 15.97 -41.88 22.88
C ASP A 492 15.43 -42.95 21.93
N THR A 493 14.65 -43.92 22.42
CA THR A 493 14.23 -45.08 21.61
C THR A 493 12.75 -45.05 21.26
N GLN A 494 12.41 -45.72 20.16
CA GLN A 494 11.03 -45.96 19.74
C GLN A 494 10.21 -46.59 20.87
N ASP A 495 10.76 -47.58 21.59
CA ASP A 495 10.04 -48.28 22.66
C ASP A 495 9.68 -47.34 23.82
N LYS A 496 10.55 -46.41 24.18
CA LYS A 496 10.26 -45.43 25.24
C LYS A 496 9.17 -44.44 24.82
N TRP A 497 9.23 -43.95 23.58
CA TRP A 497 8.17 -43.11 23.01
C TRP A 497 6.84 -43.86 22.91
N LYS A 498 6.87 -45.11 22.44
CA LYS A 498 5.69 -45.98 22.36
C LYS A 498 5.09 -46.23 23.73
N ALA A 499 5.91 -46.53 24.73
CA ALA A 499 5.45 -46.72 26.11
C ALA A 499 4.78 -45.45 26.67
N LEU A 500 5.33 -44.27 26.39
CA LEU A 500 4.71 -43.00 26.79
C LEU A 500 3.36 -42.79 26.10
N ILE A 501 3.29 -43.00 24.79
CA ILE A 501 2.08 -42.88 23.98
C ILE A 501 0.98 -43.85 24.47
N ASP A 502 1.35 -45.11 24.72
CA ASP A 502 0.41 -46.15 25.13
C ASP A 502 -0.09 -45.92 26.57
N ASN A 503 0.79 -45.54 27.51
CA ASN A 503 0.43 -45.34 28.91
C ASN A 503 -0.48 -44.12 29.15
N GLU A 504 -0.36 -43.09 28.31
CA GLU A 504 -1.11 -41.84 28.43
C GLU A 504 -2.26 -41.77 27.40
N GLU A 505 -2.53 -42.89 26.70
CA GLU A 505 -3.61 -43.02 25.70
C GLU A 505 -3.61 -41.92 24.63
N ILE A 506 -2.41 -41.56 24.16
CA ILE A 506 -2.21 -40.44 23.23
C ILE A 506 -2.76 -40.78 21.84
N SER A 507 -3.60 -39.89 21.30
CA SER A 507 -4.11 -39.98 19.93
C SER A 507 -3.00 -39.73 18.90
N ILE A 508 -3.01 -40.48 17.80
CA ILE A 508 -2.01 -40.39 16.74
C ILE A 508 -2.52 -39.49 15.61
N PRO A 509 -1.70 -38.57 15.06
CA PRO A 509 -2.08 -37.74 13.91
C PRO A 509 -2.54 -38.57 12.70
N ASP A 510 -3.53 -38.06 11.97
CA ASP A 510 -4.20 -38.76 10.85
C ASP A 510 -3.39 -38.89 9.57
N ASP A 511 -2.36 -38.05 9.43
CA ASP A 511 -1.38 -38.08 8.35
C ASP A 511 -0.30 -39.16 8.54
N VAL A 512 -0.20 -39.79 9.72
CA VAL A 512 0.70 -40.92 9.94
C VAL A 512 0.19 -42.14 9.17
N PRO A 513 0.98 -42.74 8.26
CA PRO A 513 0.54 -43.86 7.43
C PRO A 513 0.52 -45.19 8.21
N GLY A 514 -0.33 -46.12 7.74
CA GLY A 514 -0.42 -47.50 8.23
C GLY A 514 -1.77 -47.81 8.87
N ASN A 515 -1.94 -49.07 9.30
CA ASN A 515 -3.07 -49.46 10.15
C ASN A 515 -2.92 -48.88 11.59
N PRO A 516 -3.92 -48.98 12.48
CA PRO A 516 -3.84 -48.34 13.81
C PRO A 516 -2.62 -48.73 14.66
N GLU A 517 -2.13 -49.97 14.55
CA GLU A 517 -0.94 -50.43 15.27
C GLU A 517 0.35 -49.90 14.64
N GLU A 518 0.44 -50.01 13.31
CA GLU A 518 1.55 -49.46 12.52
C GLU A 518 1.67 -47.95 12.69
N ARG A 519 0.55 -47.21 12.72
CA ARG A 519 0.54 -45.76 12.94
C ARG A 519 1.20 -45.38 14.26
N ARG A 520 0.91 -46.11 15.34
CA ARG A 520 1.58 -45.87 16.64
C ARG A 520 3.07 -46.14 16.57
N ALA A 521 3.46 -47.26 15.97
CA ALA A 521 4.86 -47.63 15.83
C ALA A 521 5.63 -46.60 14.98
N ASN A 522 5.05 -46.19 13.85
CA ASN A 522 5.61 -45.20 12.93
C ASN A 522 5.75 -43.83 13.60
N TYR A 523 4.74 -43.39 14.36
CA TYR A 523 4.81 -42.13 15.09
C TYR A 523 5.91 -42.15 16.16
N ALA A 524 5.96 -43.19 17.00
CA ALA A 524 7.01 -43.36 18.01
C ALA A 524 8.41 -43.44 17.39
N ALA A 525 8.56 -44.13 16.26
CA ALA A 525 9.82 -44.21 15.53
C ALA A 525 10.24 -42.84 14.97
N SER A 526 9.30 -42.06 14.44
CA SER A 526 9.57 -40.72 13.92
C SER A 526 10.05 -39.76 15.01
N LEU A 527 9.45 -39.83 16.22
CA LEU A 527 9.84 -39.04 17.39
C LEU A 527 11.25 -39.40 17.85
N ALA A 528 11.54 -40.70 18.00
CA ALA A 528 12.86 -41.18 18.38
C ALA A 528 13.92 -40.72 17.36
N SER A 529 13.64 -40.89 16.07
CA SER A 529 14.54 -40.48 15.00
C SER A 529 14.80 -38.97 15.02
N ALA A 530 13.75 -38.15 15.16
CA ALA A 530 13.87 -36.70 15.20
C ALA A 530 14.74 -36.22 16.38
N VAL A 531 14.57 -36.80 17.57
CA VAL A 531 15.40 -36.49 18.74
C VAL A 531 16.86 -36.90 18.52
N GLN A 532 17.10 -38.09 17.96
CA GLN A 532 18.47 -38.56 17.69
C GLN A 532 19.19 -37.72 16.63
N ILE A 533 18.47 -37.25 15.60
CA ILE A 533 19.00 -36.38 14.55
C ILE A 533 19.33 -35.00 15.12
N ALA A 534 18.44 -34.43 15.95
CA ALA A 534 18.65 -33.11 16.55
C ALA A 534 19.74 -33.12 17.64
N HIS A 535 19.95 -34.25 18.33
CA HIS A 535 20.91 -34.38 19.43
C HIS A 535 21.79 -35.64 19.30
N PRO A 536 22.65 -35.70 18.28
CA PRO A 536 23.43 -36.90 17.95
C PRO A 536 24.41 -37.30 19.06
N THR A 537 25.00 -36.32 19.76
CA THR A 537 25.91 -36.58 20.89
C THR A 537 25.20 -37.28 22.05
N ALA A 538 23.98 -36.86 22.39
CA ALA A 538 23.19 -37.47 23.48
C ALA A 538 22.74 -38.89 23.10
N ALA A 539 22.25 -39.06 21.88
CA ALA A 539 21.87 -40.37 21.35
C ALA A 539 23.06 -41.36 21.36
N LEU A 540 24.24 -40.89 20.97
CA LEU A 540 25.45 -41.70 20.99
C LEU A 540 25.90 -42.04 22.42
N ALA A 541 25.78 -41.12 23.38
CA ALA A 541 26.08 -41.40 24.77
C ALA A 541 25.21 -42.53 25.33
N ASN A 542 23.89 -42.47 25.10
CA ASN A 542 22.97 -43.54 25.48
C ASN A 542 23.28 -44.86 24.78
N LEU A 543 23.57 -44.80 23.48
CA LEU A 543 23.98 -45.98 22.72
C LEU A 543 25.19 -46.66 23.36
N VAL A 544 26.24 -45.89 23.69
CA VAL A 544 27.46 -46.41 24.32
C VAL A 544 27.15 -47.13 25.62
N ALA A 545 26.23 -46.61 26.43
CA ALA A 545 25.80 -47.27 27.67
C ALA A 545 25.15 -48.65 27.44
N THR A 546 24.58 -48.90 26.26
CA THR A 546 23.96 -50.19 25.89
C THR A 546 24.92 -51.16 25.20
N LEU A 547 26.09 -50.70 24.77
CA LEU A 547 27.08 -51.55 24.10
C LEU A 547 27.77 -52.49 25.10
N PRO A 548 28.25 -53.68 24.66
CA PRO A 548 29.02 -54.55 25.53
C PRO A 548 30.29 -53.85 26.04
N ALA A 549 30.64 -54.01 27.31
CA ALA A 549 31.84 -53.41 27.91
C ALA A 549 33.13 -53.78 27.14
N THR A 550 33.17 -54.97 26.53
CA THR A 550 34.29 -55.42 25.68
C THR A 550 34.60 -54.47 24.52
N ALA A 551 33.63 -53.68 24.05
CA ALA A 551 33.84 -52.70 22.99
C ALA A 551 34.68 -51.47 23.42
N PHE A 552 34.74 -51.20 24.73
CA PHE A 552 35.41 -50.03 25.32
C PHE A 552 36.33 -50.38 26.50
N ALA A 553 36.66 -51.66 26.68
CA ALA A 553 37.30 -52.15 27.90
C ALA A 553 36.59 -51.61 29.17
N ASP A 554 37.34 -51.32 30.24
CA ASP A 554 36.77 -50.80 31.49
C ASP A 554 36.42 -49.29 31.44
N THR A 555 36.47 -48.67 30.25
CA THR A 555 36.24 -47.21 30.08
C THR A 555 34.84 -46.83 29.62
N GLN A 556 33.95 -47.81 29.35
CA GLN A 556 32.58 -47.54 28.90
C GLN A 556 31.83 -46.51 29.80
N PRO A 557 31.85 -46.61 31.14
CA PRO A 557 31.18 -45.63 31.99
C PRO A 557 31.77 -44.22 31.83
N ALA A 558 33.09 -44.11 31.76
CA ALA A 558 33.80 -42.84 31.60
C ALA A 558 33.57 -42.22 30.20
N VAL A 559 33.49 -43.02 29.14
CA VAL A 559 33.13 -42.56 27.78
C VAL A 559 31.69 -42.04 27.75
N THR A 560 30.76 -42.78 28.36
CA THR A 560 29.35 -42.37 28.47
C THR A 560 29.22 -41.05 29.23
N GLN A 561 29.93 -40.92 30.35
CA GLN A 561 29.96 -39.71 31.16
C GLN A 561 30.56 -38.54 30.38
N PHE A 562 31.68 -38.74 29.69
CA PHE A 562 32.31 -37.69 28.87
C PHE A 562 31.33 -37.13 27.82
N LEU A 563 30.66 -38.01 27.07
CA LEU A 563 29.71 -37.60 26.03
C LEU A 563 28.49 -36.89 26.65
N SER A 564 28.00 -37.37 27.79
CA SER A 564 26.88 -36.75 28.50
C SER A 564 27.26 -35.33 28.98
N ASP A 565 28.44 -35.19 29.57
CA ASP A 565 28.96 -33.90 30.03
C ASP A 565 29.26 -32.95 28.86
N ALA A 566 29.70 -33.47 27.71
CA ALA A 566 29.88 -32.66 26.51
C ALA A 566 28.57 -32.01 26.04
N VAL A 567 27.43 -32.70 26.18
CA VAL A 567 26.11 -32.12 25.93
C VAL A 567 25.75 -31.08 27.00
N ARG A 568 25.85 -31.45 28.28
CA ARG A 568 25.36 -30.65 29.40
C ARG A 568 26.17 -29.39 29.68
N LYS A 569 27.49 -29.50 29.61
CA LYS A 569 28.43 -28.45 30.03
C LYS A 569 28.93 -27.61 28.85
N ALA A 570 28.93 -28.18 27.63
CA ALA A 570 29.53 -27.54 26.46
C ALA A 570 28.60 -27.46 25.23
N GLN A 571 27.37 -27.98 25.31
CA GLN A 571 26.42 -28.03 24.17
C GLN A 571 27.05 -28.60 22.89
N PHE A 572 27.94 -29.59 23.03
CA PHE A 572 28.75 -30.09 21.93
C PHE A 572 27.94 -30.94 20.94
N ASP A 573 28.05 -30.60 19.66
CA ASP A 573 27.56 -31.41 18.54
C ASP A 573 28.71 -32.21 17.90
N LEU A 574 28.56 -33.54 17.89
CA LEU A 574 29.52 -34.48 17.31
C LEU A 574 29.62 -34.40 15.78
N VAL A 575 28.59 -33.89 15.10
CA VAL A 575 28.53 -33.70 13.64
C VAL A 575 29.48 -32.59 13.24
N GLU A 576 29.27 -31.39 13.80
CA GLU A 576 29.97 -30.17 13.41
C GLU A 576 31.29 -29.98 14.16
N GLY A 577 31.30 -30.30 15.46
CA GLY A 577 32.42 -30.04 16.35
C GLY A 577 33.60 -30.99 16.17
N ARG A 578 34.78 -30.61 16.68
CA ARG A 578 35.97 -31.48 16.76
C ARG A 578 36.30 -31.75 18.22
N ILE A 579 36.54 -33.01 18.57
CA ILE A 579 36.87 -33.39 19.96
C ILE A 579 38.14 -32.71 20.48
N ASN A 580 39.12 -32.41 19.61
CA ASN A 580 40.32 -31.67 20.04
C ASN A 580 39.98 -30.25 20.47
N ASP A 581 39.10 -29.56 19.75
CA ASP A 581 38.71 -28.18 20.04
C ASP A 581 37.87 -28.14 21.33
N LEU A 582 36.97 -29.13 21.49
CA LEU A 582 36.22 -29.35 22.74
C LEU A 582 37.15 -29.56 23.94
N LEU A 583 38.16 -30.40 23.81
CA LEU A 583 39.12 -30.66 24.88
C LEU A 583 39.99 -29.45 25.20
N ALA A 584 40.35 -28.65 24.20
CA ALA A 584 41.10 -27.42 24.39
C ALA A 584 40.29 -26.36 25.17
N ALA A 585 38.97 -26.28 24.93
CA ALA A 585 38.09 -25.31 25.56
C ALA A 585 37.52 -25.77 26.92
N HIS A 586 37.21 -27.06 27.07
CA HIS A 586 36.43 -27.60 28.20
C HIS A 586 37.05 -28.85 28.84
N GLY A 587 38.29 -29.23 28.47
CA GLY A 587 38.89 -30.50 28.88
C GLY A 587 38.99 -30.70 30.39
N ASP A 588 39.33 -29.65 31.14
CA ASP A 588 39.43 -29.72 32.61
C ASP A 588 38.08 -30.09 33.26
N ASP A 589 36.98 -29.50 32.77
CA ASP A 589 35.63 -29.75 33.29
C ASP A 589 35.06 -31.10 32.85
N LEU A 590 35.38 -31.53 31.61
CA LEU A 590 34.89 -32.79 31.03
C LEU A 590 35.64 -34.02 31.56
N LEU A 591 36.89 -33.84 32.00
CA LEU A 591 37.73 -34.94 32.49
C LEU A 591 37.88 -34.95 34.02
N LYS A 592 37.33 -33.95 34.72
CA LYS A 592 37.44 -33.77 36.18
C LYS A 592 37.10 -35.04 36.95
N ASP A 593 35.99 -35.67 36.59
CA ASP A 593 35.42 -36.82 37.29
C ASP A 593 35.87 -38.17 36.68
N ILE A 594 36.82 -38.13 35.74
CA ILE A 594 37.41 -39.30 35.08
C ILE A 594 38.80 -39.54 35.67
N GLN A 595 39.08 -40.78 36.09
CA GLN A 595 40.38 -41.19 36.63
C GLN A 595 41.52 -40.82 35.69
N ALA A 596 42.60 -40.24 36.24
CA ALA A 596 43.69 -39.66 35.46
C ALA A 596 44.31 -40.68 34.47
N GLU A 597 44.41 -41.93 34.90
CA GLU A 597 44.95 -43.06 34.14
C GLU A 597 44.05 -43.47 32.97
N GLN A 598 42.74 -43.25 33.08
CA GLN A 598 41.75 -43.58 32.05
C GLN A 598 41.62 -42.49 30.98
N ARG A 599 41.97 -41.23 31.29
CA ARG A 599 41.72 -40.07 30.41
C ARG A 599 42.27 -40.25 28.98
N PRO A 600 43.51 -40.72 28.75
CA PRO A 600 44.01 -40.89 27.37
C PRO A 600 43.19 -41.90 26.57
N LEU A 601 42.77 -43.00 27.21
CA LEU A 601 41.98 -44.05 26.57
C LEU A 601 40.55 -43.58 26.30
N VAL A 602 39.91 -42.88 27.25
CA VAL A 602 38.58 -42.27 27.04
C VAL A 602 38.59 -41.30 25.87
N ILE A 603 39.58 -40.41 25.80
CA ILE A 603 39.74 -39.47 24.68
C ILE A 603 39.87 -40.23 23.35
N ALA A 604 40.68 -41.29 23.31
CA ALA A 604 40.85 -42.11 22.11
C ALA A 604 39.53 -42.79 21.67
N GLN A 605 38.76 -43.32 22.62
CA GLN A 605 37.46 -43.95 22.35
C GLN A 605 36.41 -42.94 21.88
N VAL A 606 36.33 -41.76 22.49
CA VAL A 606 35.42 -40.69 22.04
C VAL A 606 35.76 -40.25 20.61
N LYS A 607 37.06 -40.09 20.30
CA LYS A 607 37.51 -39.79 18.93
C LYS A 607 37.18 -40.92 17.95
N ARG A 608 37.28 -42.19 18.37
CA ARG A 608 36.86 -43.35 17.56
C ARG A 608 35.37 -43.26 17.25
N LEU A 609 34.54 -43.02 18.27
CA LEU A 609 33.10 -42.90 18.08
C LEU A 609 32.74 -41.74 17.15
N GLN A 610 33.42 -40.59 17.25
CA GLN A 610 33.21 -39.50 16.30
C GLN A 610 33.56 -39.90 14.86
N ARG A 611 34.65 -40.62 14.64
CA ARG A 611 35.02 -41.11 13.30
C ARG A 611 33.98 -42.06 12.74
N LEU A 612 33.51 -43.01 13.55
CA LEU A 612 32.48 -43.98 13.13
C LEU A 612 31.13 -43.31 12.88
N PHE A 613 30.75 -42.34 13.71
CA PHE A 613 29.54 -41.56 13.53
C PHE A 613 29.52 -40.83 12.19
N ARG A 614 30.64 -40.22 11.79
CA ARG A 614 30.79 -39.53 10.49
C ARG A 614 30.68 -40.46 9.27
N LEU A 615 30.83 -41.77 9.44
CA LEU A 615 30.64 -42.75 8.37
C LEU A 615 29.18 -43.18 8.21
N SER A 616 28.37 -42.97 9.25
CA SER A 616 27.00 -43.47 9.34
C SER A 616 25.93 -42.40 9.15
N SER A 617 24.67 -42.81 8.95
CA SER A 617 23.51 -41.91 9.00
C SER A 617 22.76 -41.93 10.34
N SER A 618 23.09 -42.86 11.25
CA SER A 618 22.34 -43.05 12.50
C SER A 618 23.19 -43.63 13.64
N PRO A 619 22.78 -43.45 14.91
CA PRO A 619 23.39 -44.12 16.05
C PRO A 619 23.39 -45.66 15.91
N LEU A 620 22.32 -46.26 15.36
CA LEU A 620 22.24 -47.72 15.18
C LEU A 620 23.36 -48.26 14.29
N SER A 621 23.67 -47.54 13.20
CA SER A 621 24.80 -47.85 12.33
C SER A 621 26.14 -47.75 13.06
N VAL A 622 26.32 -46.80 13.99
CA VAL A 622 27.52 -46.74 14.83
C VAL A 622 27.65 -47.96 15.72
N LYS A 623 26.55 -48.43 16.33
CA LYS A 623 26.55 -49.67 17.11
C LYS A 623 27.01 -50.86 16.28
N ALA A 624 26.48 -51.01 15.07
CA ALA A 624 26.90 -52.04 14.13
C ALA A 624 28.41 -51.96 13.84
N LEU A 625 28.93 -50.76 13.55
CA LEU A 625 30.35 -50.55 13.26
C LEU A 625 31.26 -50.87 14.45
N VAL A 626 30.85 -50.47 15.65
CA VAL A 626 31.58 -50.78 16.89
C VAL A 626 31.58 -52.28 17.16
N GLN A 627 30.43 -52.95 17.00
CA GLN A 627 30.28 -54.40 17.20
C GLN A 627 31.06 -55.22 16.17
N ALA A 628 31.15 -54.74 14.94
CA ALA A 628 31.98 -55.33 13.89
C ALA A 628 33.50 -55.07 14.09
N GLY A 629 33.88 -54.29 15.11
CA GLY A 629 35.29 -54.05 15.45
C GLY A 629 35.97 -52.93 14.66
N PHE A 630 35.22 -52.15 13.87
CA PHE A 630 35.78 -51.04 13.09
C PHE A 630 36.19 -49.86 13.99
N ASN A 631 37.23 -49.13 13.57
CA ASN A 631 37.77 -47.97 14.26
C ASN A 631 37.82 -46.70 13.40
N SER A 632 37.75 -46.85 12.08
CA SER A 632 37.90 -45.75 11.14
C SER A 632 37.35 -46.06 9.73
N ALA A 633 37.32 -45.04 8.88
CA ALA A 633 37.00 -45.17 7.45
C ALA A 633 37.97 -46.11 6.73
N ARG A 634 39.23 -46.12 7.18
CA ARG A 634 40.30 -46.91 6.57
C ARG A 634 40.09 -48.40 6.80
N ASP A 635 39.69 -48.81 8.00
CA ASP A 635 39.43 -50.21 8.35
C ASP A 635 38.38 -50.83 7.41
N ILE A 636 37.39 -50.05 6.99
CA ILE A 636 36.34 -50.48 6.06
C ILE A 636 36.84 -50.43 4.61
N ALA A 637 37.54 -49.35 4.23
CA ALA A 637 38.05 -49.16 2.87
C ALA A 637 39.17 -50.13 2.47
N GLU A 638 39.87 -50.73 3.44
CA GLU A 638 40.88 -51.77 3.21
C GLU A 638 40.25 -53.15 2.95
N LEU A 639 38.97 -53.34 3.25
CA LEU A 639 38.25 -54.58 2.92
C LEU A 639 37.78 -54.58 1.45
N PRO A 640 37.76 -55.75 0.80
CA PRO A 640 37.03 -55.91 -0.45
C PRO A 640 35.55 -55.51 -0.27
N PRO A 641 34.91 -54.81 -1.24
CA PRO A 641 33.54 -54.31 -1.09
C PRO A 641 32.51 -55.38 -0.72
N ASP A 642 32.61 -56.58 -1.31
CA ASP A 642 31.70 -57.69 -1.02
C ASP A 642 31.86 -58.20 0.41
N VAL A 643 33.09 -58.26 0.93
CA VAL A 643 33.38 -58.66 2.32
C VAL A 643 32.85 -57.63 3.31
N ALA A 644 33.03 -56.34 3.00
CA ALA A 644 32.48 -55.27 3.83
C ALA A 644 30.93 -55.31 3.83
N LEU A 645 30.32 -55.61 2.68
CA LEU A 645 28.88 -55.74 2.55
C LEU A 645 28.34 -56.95 3.34
N ASP A 646 29.02 -58.09 3.29
CA ASP A 646 28.67 -59.29 4.06
C ASP A 646 28.72 -59.07 5.58
N ILE A 647 29.69 -58.27 6.05
CA ILE A 647 29.81 -57.93 7.48
C ILE A 647 28.72 -56.93 7.90
N LEU A 648 28.47 -55.89 7.10
CA LEU A 648 27.61 -54.77 7.50
C LEU A 648 26.12 -55.01 7.23
N THR A 649 25.76 -55.69 6.16
CA THR A 649 24.35 -55.91 5.77
C THR A 649 23.52 -56.58 6.87
N PRO A 650 24.00 -57.62 7.58
CA PRO A 650 23.26 -58.22 8.69
C PRO A 650 23.03 -57.27 9.88
N LEU A 651 23.85 -56.22 10.02
CA LEU A 651 23.85 -55.32 11.16
C LEU A 651 23.08 -54.02 10.90
N THR A 652 23.07 -53.54 9.65
CA THR A 652 22.49 -52.23 9.27
C THR A 652 21.45 -52.30 8.17
N GLY A 653 21.32 -53.44 7.47
CA GLY A 653 20.62 -53.54 6.20
C GLY A 653 21.47 -53.10 5.01
N GLU A 654 21.11 -53.56 3.81
CA GLU A 654 21.94 -53.44 2.61
C GLU A 654 22.14 -51.98 2.16
N ALA A 655 21.09 -51.17 2.16
CA ALA A 655 21.15 -49.78 1.71
C ALA A 655 22.13 -48.94 2.56
N GLU A 656 22.01 -49.06 3.89
CA GLU A 656 22.88 -48.37 4.84
C GLU A 656 24.32 -48.90 4.76
N ALA A 657 24.50 -50.23 4.63
CA ALA A 657 25.81 -50.84 4.48
C ALA A 657 26.56 -50.28 3.24
N ARG A 658 25.89 -50.22 2.08
CA ARG A 658 26.46 -49.64 0.85
C ARG A 658 26.81 -48.15 1.02
N MET A 659 25.95 -47.37 1.69
CA MET A 659 26.23 -45.96 1.97
C MET A 659 27.48 -45.81 2.85
N VAL A 660 27.59 -46.58 3.93
CA VAL A 660 28.75 -46.57 4.84
C VAL A 660 30.03 -46.93 4.10
N ILE A 661 30.01 -47.99 3.28
CA ILE A 661 31.16 -48.41 2.46
C ILE A 661 31.60 -47.29 1.53
N ASN A 662 30.66 -46.70 0.77
CA ASN A 662 30.98 -45.59 -0.14
C ASN A 662 31.57 -44.38 0.58
N ARG A 663 31.02 -43.99 1.74
CA ARG A 663 31.56 -42.90 2.56
C ARG A 663 32.96 -43.24 3.07
N ALA A 664 33.18 -44.47 3.53
CA ALA A 664 34.47 -44.92 4.01
C ALA A 664 35.55 -44.85 2.92
N THR A 665 35.25 -45.32 1.71
CA THR A 665 36.14 -45.23 0.54
C THR A 665 36.48 -43.76 0.22
N ASN A 666 35.48 -42.88 0.17
CA ASN A 666 35.69 -41.46 -0.14
C ASN A 666 36.54 -40.74 0.93
N ILE A 667 36.24 -40.96 2.21
CA ILE A 667 36.99 -40.35 3.32
C ILE A 667 38.43 -40.87 3.35
N SER A 668 38.62 -42.18 3.14
CA SER A 668 39.95 -42.80 3.09
C SER A 668 40.78 -42.25 1.91
N ALA A 669 40.18 -42.16 0.71
CA ALA A 669 40.85 -41.61 -0.46
C ALA A 669 41.25 -40.14 -0.28
N ALA A 670 40.37 -39.31 0.29
CA ALA A 670 40.67 -37.91 0.59
C ALA A 670 41.82 -37.76 1.60
N ALA A 671 41.85 -38.59 2.64
CA ALA A 671 42.93 -38.59 3.63
C ALA A 671 44.28 -39.02 3.03
N VAL A 672 44.29 -40.04 2.18
CA VAL A 672 45.50 -40.46 1.44
C VAL A 672 45.97 -39.36 0.50
N HIS A 673 45.06 -38.71 -0.23
CA HIS A 673 45.41 -37.60 -1.12
C HIS A 673 46.04 -36.43 -0.35
N GLN A 674 45.48 -36.04 0.79
CA GLN A 674 46.08 -35.02 1.66
C GLN A 674 47.45 -35.43 2.20
N TYR A 675 47.62 -36.70 2.59
CA TYR A 675 48.91 -37.22 3.03
C TYR A 675 49.94 -37.18 1.90
N VAL A 676 49.58 -37.55 0.67
CA VAL A 676 50.48 -37.45 -0.50
C VAL A 676 50.84 -36.00 -0.77
N LEU A 677 49.88 -35.06 -0.74
CA LEU A 677 50.17 -33.63 -0.90
C LEU A 677 51.13 -33.11 0.18
N PHE A 678 50.92 -33.48 1.44
CA PHE A 678 51.77 -33.07 2.55
C PHE A 678 53.15 -33.72 2.50
N ASN A 679 53.22 -35.01 2.20
CA ASN A 679 54.47 -35.75 2.04
C ASN A 679 55.28 -35.23 0.85
N ASN A 680 54.62 -34.88 -0.25
CA ASN A 680 55.27 -34.23 -1.38
C ASN A 680 55.79 -32.84 -1.00
N ALA A 681 55.03 -32.05 -0.23
CA ALA A 681 55.47 -30.73 0.22
C ALA A 681 56.62 -30.77 1.26
N MET A 682 56.67 -31.81 2.10
CA MET A 682 57.71 -31.98 3.12
C MET A 682 58.97 -32.67 2.61
N ASN A 683 58.86 -33.54 1.58
CA ASN A 683 59.99 -34.24 0.98
C ASN A 683 60.44 -33.63 -0.35
N SER A 684 59.80 -32.57 -0.83
CA SER A 684 60.32 -31.73 -1.91
C SER A 684 61.45 -30.83 -1.40
N ASP A 685 62.57 -31.45 -1.02
CA ASP A 685 63.87 -30.79 -1.08
C ASP A 685 64.33 -30.83 -2.55
N VAL A 686 63.86 -29.84 -3.31
CA VAL A 686 64.59 -29.37 -4.49
C VAL A 686 65.03 -27.93 -4.20
N PRO A 687 66.34 -27.67 -4.07
CA PRO A 687 66.86 -26.32 -3.91
C PRO A 687 66.76 -25.55 -5.23
N GLY A 688 66.11 -24.38 -5.19
CA GLY A 688 66.25 -23.32 -6.19
C GLY A 688 65.41 -23.45 -7.47
N GLY A 689 64.63 -22.40 -7.76
CA GLY A 689 64.06 -22.18 -9.09
C GLY A 689 62.68 -21.56 -9.05
N ALA A 690 62.64 -20.23 -9.21
CA ALA A 690 61.50 -19.37 -9.53
C ALA A 690 60.19 -20.07 -9.97
N LEU A 691 59.12 -19.85 -9.21
CA LEU A 691 58.02 -18.92 -9.52
C LEU A 691 57.11 -18.73 -8.31
#